data_AF-A0A1G4MCA7-F1
#
_entry.id   AF-A0A1G4MCA7-F1
#
_cell.length_a   1.000
_cell.length_b   1.000
_cell.length_c   1.000
_cell.angle_alpha   90.00
_cell.angle_beta   90.00
_cell.angle_gamma   90.00
#
_symmetry.space_group_name_H-M   'P 1'
#
loop_
_entity.id
_entity.type
_entity.pdbx_description
1 polymer ?
#
loop_
_entity_poly.entity_id
_entity_poly.type
_entity_poly.pdbx_seq_one_letter_code
_entity_poly.pdbx_strand_id
1 'polypeptide(L)'
;MQSAVSSTPEYPDSSRSSIYEGGVPSGSFSVPSWTKEQYKQQFTAIGYLHNYISGVKYDMMDIPVERRRHENEKVLMGYYASKVHTSRHDSVISGASDPLTSSDNSKRQPRLKHFASHTGRLGGDQTPVRSLMDQSLFSSEVCARGYRSYCSKLPIPDKENNKTLKRHNMWLPIVRWGITERKIRQDAPSLPSQLVADKSKSWLFTNSYITAPGAEAKNKNAFDGSTTIPPLFGEMKLPAFVYQCTVDLDNEIYILGGLTPCYFYSDEKPDLSSFYVDGIKNLPPPILEDVVNNPGLVNNHDLYIVSTSSSRVRKPKMTGQIPPPMLCMTGSVLTKRHIFYYGGFEVKTETIIDEQTGKFFLKKRAYLNNTAYILDIMTFKFTKVELIAQPTKFTAYPSTVPRFGHSQVSVKVSSPSNSSKCSVCSPSGADDGTDSGDGQTRNEPSSPVSLPLEPRSQSGNSILGDKALLNKLSSSLNTGVYTILVMGGYRQTGEDDYETLRDLWKIEVTVTSRGKRNYFKFAETALATMFPDVPETSDCDTWPGRRAFHACAVYDTTMLRRNLSEDVLLNNLRENFDIESEATSKAYASGDKSPPLTGRNDSSDSHHHHHHHHSHTHQGCAMSPNLLRHTKVSESTGKTFVIHGGSNKDHVYGDMWWFDLDSETWSYVSTFSNSESKKSHTDCELTLVGHSIVQIGSSAVMVGGLTQKDVKKHWPLKEIHGQKRRGEELSEPASFHVIDMSCQVYHELHLSAPSDYGTSRWVERLRLTSSSTIYANGFMYIVGGMLSNAEVLNEVYLRGAMALCILPVITTPRYIVT
;
A
#
# COMPACT_ATOMS: atom_id res chain seq x y z
N MET A 1 28.38 -72.74 -20.76
CA MET A 1 28.94 -71.48 -20.25
C MET A 1 28.14 -70.35 -20.91
N GLN A 2 26.97 -70.02 -20.34
CA GLN A 2 26.68 -68.81 -19.52
C GLN A 2 26.46 -67.57 -20.41
N SER A 3 25.21 -67.13 -20.71
CA SER A 3 24.27 -66.28 -19.91
C SER A 3 24.77 -64.83 -19.79
N ALA A 4 24.02 -63.72 -19.92
CA ALA A 4 22.61 -63.33 -19.74
C ALA A 4 22.40 -61.97 -20.48
N VAL A 5 21.27 -61.56 -21.10
CA VAL A 5 19.86 -61.28 -20.70
C VAL A 5 19.62 -59.91 -20.02
N SER A 6 18.60 -59.20 -20.56
CA SER A 6 17.70 -58.18 -19.97
C SER A 6 18.14 -56.71 -19.98
N SER A 7 17.29 -55.70 -20.21
CA SER A 7 15.89 -55.59 -20.66
C SER A 7 15.57 -54.09 -20.88
N THR A 8 14.79 -53.76 -21.90
CA THR A 8 14.24 -52.42 -22.17
C THR A 8 12.74 -52.40 -21.87
N PRO A 9 12.18 -51.36 -21.22
CA PRO A 9 10.75 -51.32 -20.94
C PRO A 9 9.97 -50.68 -22.10
N GLU A 10 8.90 -51.37 -22.48
CA GLU A 10 7.87 -50.94 -23.43
C GLU A 10 6.95 -49.87 -22.80
N TYR A 11 6.62 -48.84 -23.57
CA TYR A 11 5.56 -47.87 -23.28
C TYR A 11 4.20 -48.43 -23.75
N PRO A 12 3.12 -48.36 -22.95
CA PRO A 12 1.79 -48.64 -23.46
C PRO A 12 1.09 -47.35 -23.92
N ASP A 13 0.73 -47.33 -25.20
CA ASP A 13 -0.29 -46.46 -25.79
C ASP A 13 -1.64 -46.62 -25.08
N SER A 14 -2.26 -45.51 -24.69
CA SER A 14 -3.65 -45.49 -24.22
C SER A 14 -4.42 -44.30 -24.78
N SER A 15 -4.77 -44.39 -26.06
CA SER A 15 -5.86 -43.62 -26.66
C SER A 15 -7.07 -44.54 -26.87
N ARG A 16 -8.01 -44.55 -25.92
CA ARG A 16 -9.37 -45.07 -26.14
C ARG A 16 -10.40 -44.12 -25.55
N SER A 17 -11.00 -43.37 -26.47
CA SER A 17 -12.29 -42.71 -26.33
C SER A 17 -13.37 -43.72 -25.94
N SER A 18 -14.04 -43.51 -24.80
CA SER A 18 -15.29 -44.20 -24.47
C SER A 18 -16.42 -43.19 -24.43
N ILE A 19 -17.38 -43.40 -25.32
CA ILE A 19 -18.70 -42.78 -25.30
C ILE A 19 -19.50 -43.57 -24.25
N TYR A 20 -19.90 -42.91 -23.17
CA TYR A 20 -20.86 -43.45 -22.21
C TYR A 20 -22.18 -42.68 -22.35
N GLU A 21 -23.13 -43.29 -23.04
CA GLU A 21 -24.56 -43.10 -22.76
C GLU A 21 -24.89 -43.95 -21.52
N GLY A 22 -25.43 -43.33 -20.47
CA GLY A 22 -25.81 -44.03 -19.24
C GLY A 22 -26.70 -43.15 -18.37
N GLY A 23 -27.93 -43.60 -18.16
CA GLY A 23 -29.04 -42.85 -17.57
C GLY A 23 -28.79 -42.26 -16.18
N VAL A 24 -29.52 -41.16 -15.92
CA VAL A 24 -29.57 -40.42 -14.67
C VAL A 24 -30.16 -41.29 -13.56
N PRO A 25 -29.38 -41.67 -12.52
CA PRO A 25 -29.95 -42.19 -11.29
C PRO A 25 -30.32 -40.99 -10.42
N SER A 26 -31.57 -40.92 -9.97
CA SER A 26 -32.01 -40.04 -8.89
C SER A 26 -31.37 -40.50 -7.57
N GLY A 27 -30.09 -40.24 -7.40
CA GLY A 27 -29.34 -40.47 -6.17
C GLY A 27 -29.63 -39.34 -5.20
N SER A 28 -30.28 -39.64 -4.08
CA SER A 28 -30.26 -38.78 -2.91
C SER A 28 -28.80 -38.54 -2.51
N PHE A 29 -28.31 -37.33 -2.69
CA PHE A 29 -27.00 -36.92 -2.16
C PHE A 29 -27.06 -37.08 -0.64
N SER A 30 -26.52 -38.19 -0.12
CA SER A 30 -26.22 -38.31 1.29
C SER A 30 -25.14 -37.28 1.59
N VAL A 31 -25.53 -36.23 2.31
CA VAL A 31 -24.59 -35.25 2.85
C VAL A 31 -23.53 -36.06 3.62
N PRO A 32 -22.22 -35.85 3.36
CA PRO A 32 -21.18 -36.54 4.09
C PRO A 32 -21.48 -36.45 5.59
N SER A 33 -21.27 -37.51 6.36
CA SER A 33 -21.41 -37.44 7.82
C SER A 33 -20.25 -36.61 8.37
N TRP A 34 -20.51 -35.38 8.79
CA TRP A 34 -19.49 -34.51 9.37
C TRP A 34 -19.19 -35.02 10.77
N THR A 35 -17.99 -35.56 10.98
CA THR A 35 -17.59 -36.02 12.30
C THR A 35 -17.22 -34.81 13.16
N LYS A 36 -17.87 -34.67 14.33
CA LYS A 36 -17.60 -33.61 15.33
C LYS A 36 -16.12 -33.51 15.70
N GLU A 37 -15.37 -34.60 15.50
CA GLU A 37 -13.92 -34.68 15.72
C GLU A 37 -13.08 -33.71 14.87
N GLN A 38 -13.59 -33.19 13.74
CA GLN A 38 -12.82 -32.24 12.92
C GLN A 38 -12.75 -30.83 13.53
N TYR A 39 -13.65 -30.52 14.48
CA TYR A 39 -13.84 -29.17 15.03
C TYR A 39 -13.17 -29.02 16.40
N LYS A 40 -11.85 -29.10 16.44
CA LYS A 40 -11.09 -29.08 17.71
C LYS A 40 -10.58 -27.70 18.12
N GLN A 41 -10.48 -26.76 17.17
CA GLN A 41 -9.85 -25.47 17.44
C GLN A 41 -10.81 -24.50 18.11
N GLN A 42 -10.38 -23.98 19.26
CA GLN A 42 -11.00 -22.86 19.96
C GLN A 42 -10.11 -21.62 19.85
N PHE A 43 -10.75 -20.46 19.79
CA PHE A 43 -10.07 -19.19 19.58
C PHE A 43 -10.36 -18.23 20.71
N THR A 44 -9.50 -17.22 20.86
CA THR A 44 -9.78 -16.05 21.67
C THR A 44 -9.84 -14.82 20.78
N ALA A 45 -10.72 -13.87 21.11
CA ALA A 45 -10.82 -12.64 20.35
C ALA A 45 -9.53 -11.80 20.51
N ILE A 46 -8.99 -11.35 19.37
CA ILE A 46 -7.70 -10.65 19.30
C ILE A 46 -7.76 -9.27 19.97
N GLY A 47 -6.69 -8.83 20.63
CA GLY A 47 -6.66 -7.49 21.26
C GLY A 47 -6.32 -6.39 20.28
N TYR A 48 -6.84 -5.18 20.50
CA TYR A 48 -6.25 -3.98 19.90
C TYR A 48 -5.01 -3.56 20.68
N LEU A 49 -3.97 -3.19 19.94
CA LEU A 49 -2.80 -2.45 20.43
C LEU A 49 -3.12 -0.95 20.52
N HIS A 50 -3.55 -0.39 19.40
CA HIS A 50 -4.00 0.99 19.29
C HIS A 50 -5.31 1.02 18.52
N ASN A 51 -6.08 2.06 18.76
CA ASN A 51 -7.44 2.18 18.27
C ASN A 51 -7.89 3.64 18.29
N TYR A 52 -9.12 3.90 17.87
CA TYR A 52 -9.74 5.22 18.00
C TYR A 52 -10.94 5.21 18.95
N ILE A 53 -11.12 6.29 19.71
CA ILE A 53 -12.29 6.60 20.53
C ILE A 53 -12.99 7.85 20.02
N SER A 54 -14.31 7.93 20.19
CA SER A 54 -15.09 9.10 19.79
C SER A 54 -14.79 10.30 20.70
N GLY A 55 -14.44 11.44 20.12
CA GLY A 55 -14.26 12.72 20.82
C GLY A 55 -15.58 13.37 21.22
N VAL A 56 -16.63 13.18 20.42
CA VAL A 56 -18.02 13.55 20.79
C VAL A 56 -18.64 12.44 21.64
N LYS A 57 -19.53 12.80 22.58
CA LYS A 57 -20.25 11.81 23.38
C LYS A 57 -20.96 10.84 22.43
N TYR A 58 -20.59 9.57 22.52
CA TYR A 58 -21.09 8.53 21.65
C TYR A 58 -22.06 7.69 22.49
N ASP A 59 -23.33 7.65 22.10
CA ASP A 59 -24.39 7.02 22.91
C ASP A 59 -24.06 5.57 23.31
N MET A 60 -23.28 4.85 22.49
CA MET A 60 -22.85 3.49 22.82
C MET A 60 -21.90 3.43 24.03
N MET A 61 -21.17 4.49 24.35
CA MET A 61 -20.26 4.52 25.49
C MET A 61 -21.00 4.62 26.83
N ASP A 62 -22.27 5.05 26.83
CA ASP A 62 -23.13 5.06 28.03
C ASP A 62 -23.65 3.65 28.38
N ILE A 63 -23.52 2.68 27.46
CA ILE A 63 -23.88 1.28 27.69
C ILE A 63 -22.77 0.60 28.51
N PRO A 64 -23.08 -0.23 29.53
CA PRO A 64 -22.06 -1.01 30.24
C PRO A 64 -21.25 -1.92 29.30
N VAL A 65 -19.96 -2.11 29.60
CA VAL A 65 -19.03 -2.90 28.77
C VAL A 65 -19.53 -4.33 28.58
N GLU A 66 -20.08 -4.94 29.65
CA GLU A 66 -20.60 -6.31 29.66
C GLU A 66 -21.79 -6.44 28.70
N ARG A 67 -22.64 -5.41 28.65
CA ARG A 67 -23.76 -5.38 27.72
C ARG A 67 -23.29 -5.20 26.28
N ARG A 68 -22.31 -4.34 26.01
CA ARG A 68 -21.72 -4.22 24.66
C ARG A 68 -21.07 -5.52 24.20
N ARG A 69 -20.36 -6.21 25.09
CA ARG A 69 -19.80 -7.54 24.83
C ARG A 69 -20.88 -8.54 24.44
N HIS A 70 -21.96 -8.63 25.21
CA HIS A 70 -23.07 -9.52 24.91
C HIS A 70 -23.78 -9.15 23.58
N GLU A 71 -23.92 -7.86 23.29
CA GLU A 71 -24.45 -7.39 22.00
C GLU A 71 -23.53 -7.81 20.83
N ASN A 72 -22.20 -7.71 20.99
CA ASN A 72 -21.23 -8.18 20.00
C ASN A 72 -21.31 -9.70 19.79
N GLU A 73 -21.44 -10.48 20.86
CA GLU A 73 -21.65 -11.94 20.79
C GLU A 73 -22.93 -12.28 20.02
N LYS A 74 -24.04 -11.57 20.32
CA LYS A 74 -25.31 -11.76 19.63
C LYS A 74 -25.23 -11.40 18.15
N VAL A 75 -24.56 -10.30 17.79
CA VAL A 75 -24.33 -9.90 16.39
C VAL A 75 -23.50 -10.97 15.68
N LEU A 76 -22.48 -11.52 16.34
CA LEU A 76 -21.64 -12.56 15.76
C LEU A 76 -22.40 -13.88 15.56
N MET A 77 -23.21 -14.30 16.53
CA MET A 77 -24.10 -15.45 16.39
C MET A 77 -25.11 -15.25 15.26
N GLY A 78 -25.71 -14.07 15.15
CA GLY A 78 -26.61 -13.73 14.05
C GLY A 78 -25.92 -13.76 12.68
N TYR A 79 -24.68 -13.27 12.61
CA TYR A 79 -23.85 -13.33 11.41
C TYR A 79 -23.64 -14.79 10.96
N TYR A 80 -23.21 -15.69 11.85
CA TYR A 80 -23.00 -17.09 11.48
C TYR A 80 -24.30 -17.87 11.28
N ALA A 81 -25.37 -17.56 12.01
CA ALA A 81 -26.69 -18.14 11.77
C ALA A 81 -27.20 -17.83 10.35
N SER A 82 -26.89 -16.66 9.81
CA SER A 82 -27.20 -16.31 8.41
C SER A 82 -26.47 -17.17 7.37
N LYS A 83 -25.44 -17.93 7.78
CA LYS A 83 -24.60 -18.79 6.92
C LYS A 83 -24.93 -20.29 7.01
N VAL A 84 -26.02 -20.66 7.67
CA VAL A 84 -26.44 -22.08 7.83
C VAL A 84 -27.00 -22.68 6.53
N HIS A 85 -27.51 -21.85 5.62
CA HIS A 85 -28.22 -22.31 4.41
C HIS A 85 -27.73 -21.68 3.10
N THR A 86 -26.60 -20.97 3.11
CA THR A 86 -26.01 -20.51 1.84
C THR A 86 -25.50 -21.73 1.10
N SER A 87 -26.20 -22.12 0.03
CA SER A 87 -25.77 -23.22 -0.81
C SER A 87 -24.38 -22.90 -1.35
N ARG A 88 -23.55 -23.91 -1.62
CA ARG A 88 -22.21 -23.73 -2.22
C ARG A 88 -22.23 -22.92 -3.53
N HIS A 89 -23.40 -22.77 -4.14
CA HIS A 89 -23.63 -22.05 -5.39
C HIS A 89 -24.01 -20.56 -5.20
N ASP A 90 -24.30 -20.09 -3.99
CA ASP A 90 -24.70 -18.70 -3.75
C ASP A 90 -23.51 -17.74 -3.57
N SER A 91 -22.40 -17.97 -4.27
CA SER A 91 -21.65 -16.82 -4.73
C SER A 91 -22.48 -16.16 -5.82
N VAL A 92 -22.98 -14.97 -5.51
CA VAL A 92 -23.40 -13.99 -6.51
C VAL A 92 -22.19 -13.68 -7.39
N ILE A 93 -21.89 -14.55 -8.35
CA ILE A 93 -21.33 -14.14 -9.63
C ILE A 93 -22.54 -13.51 -10.32
N SER A 94 -22.86 -12.26 -10.01
CA SER A 94 -23.98 -11.55 -10.60
C SER A 94 -23.69 -11.28 -12.08
N GLY A 95 -23.96 -12.28 -12.89
CA GLY A 95 -24.26 -12.21 -14.32
C GLY A 95 -25.71 -12.59 -14.52
N ALA A 96 -26.64 -11.81 -13.96
CA ALA A 96 -28.05 -11.84 -14.31
C ALA A 96 -28.65 -10.47 -13.99
N SER A 97 -28.71 -9.63 -15.00
CA SER A 97 -29.52 -8.42 -15.00
C SER A 97 -30.96 -8.83 -15.30
N ASP A 98 -31.83 -8.81 -14.30
CA ASP A 98 -33.27 -8.65 -14.52
C ASP A 98 -33.77 -7.51 -13.62
N PRO A 99 -34.06 -6.33 -14.19
CA PRO A 99 -34.75 -5.28 -13.48
C PRO A 99 -36.24 -5.50 -13.74
N LEU A 100 -36.99 -6.06 -12.79
CA LEU A 100 -38.44 -5.89 -12.63
C LEU A 100 -38.91 -6.76 -11.46
N THR A 101 -39.07 -6.17 -10.29
CA THR A 101 -40.27 -6.37 -9.45
C THR A 101 -40.31 -5.31 -8.37
N SER A 102 -41.52 -4.76 -8.23
CA SER A 102 -41.90 -3.59 -7.49
C SER A 102 -42.18 -3.85 -6.01
N SER A 103 -42.03 -2.76 -5.24
CA SER A 103 -42.90 -2.30 -4.14
C SER A 103 -43.15 -3.15 -2.88
N ASP A 104 -43.11 -2.41 -1.77
CA ASP A 104 -43.86 -2.60 -0.52
C ASP A 104 -43.47 -3.71 0.45
N ASN A 105 -42.78 -3.34 1.54
CA ASN A 105 -43.53 -2.94 2.74
C ASN A 105 -42.65 -2.40 3.86
N SER A 106 -43.05 -1.23 4.35
CA SER A 106 -42.64 -0.64 5.61
C SER A 106 -43.24 -1.38 6.80
N LYS A 107 -42.47 -1.71 7.84
CA LYS A 107 -42.95 -1.70 9.23
C LYS A 107 -41.88 -1.17 10.18
N ARG A 108 -42.05 0.12 10.50
CA ARG A 108 -41.59 0.77 11.74
C ARG A 108 -42.15 0.05 12.97
N GLN A 109 -41.42 0.06 14.08
CA GLN A 109 -41.90 0.20 15.48
C GLN A 109 -40.66 0.33 16.44
N PRO A 110 -40.79 0.86 17.68
CA PRO A 110 -40.99 2.28 17.96
C PRO A 110 -39.99 2.87 18.99
N ARG A 111 -40.09 4.20 19.11
CA ARG A 111 -39.48 5.12 20.10
C ARG A 111 -39.48 4.62 21.55
N LEU A 112 -38.38 4.89 22.26
CA LEU A 112 -38.35 5.05 23.72
C LEU A 112 -38.07 6.53 24.08
N LYS A 113 -38.84 7.03 25.04
CA LYS A 113 -39.03 8.44 25.40
C LYS A 113 -37.90 9.01 26.27
N HIS A 114 -37.79 10.33 26.19
CA HIS A 114 -36.95 11.24 26.96
C HIS A 114 -37.07 11.10 28.48
N PHE A 115 -35.94 11.21 29.18
CA PHE A 115 -35.87 11.77 30.53
C PHE A 115 -35.04 13.06 30.46
N ALA A 116 -35.64 14.15 30.95
CA ALA A 116 -34.99 15.42 31.18
C ALA A 116 -34.20 15.36 32.49
N SER A 117 -32.99 15.94 32.49
CA SER A 117 -32.25 16.24 33.71
C SER A 117 -31.60 17.61 33.56
N HIS A 118 -31.98 18.52 34.45
CA HIS A 118 -31.42 19.84 34.65
C HIS A 118 -30.06 19.77 35.34
N THR A 119 -29.15 20.65 34.95
CA THR A 119 -28.08 21.34 35.73
C THR A 119 -27.10 21.92 34.70
N GLY A 120 -26.51 23.10 34.78
CA GLY A 120 -26.44 24.19 35.74
C GLY A 120 -25.26 25.04 35.23
N ARG A 121 -25.53 26.25 34.74
CA ARG A 121 -24.50 27.19 34.27
C ARG A 121 -23.70 27.69 35.47
N LEU A 122 -22.36 27.66 35.39
CA LEU A 122 -21.49 28.63 36.05
C LEU A 122 -20.26 28.86 35.15
N GLY A 123 -20.01 30.14 34.86
CA GLY A 123 -18.90 30.62 34.06
C GLY A 123 -17.62 30.81 34.86
N GLY A 124 -16.54 31.05 34.13
CA GLY A 124 -15.23 31.40 34.65
C GLY A 124 -14.24 31.48 33.50
N ASP A 125 -14.13 32.65 32.87
CA ASP A 125 -13.04 32.99 31.97
C ASP A 125 -11.75 33.14 32.79
N GLN A 126 -10.80 32.24 32.59
CA GLN A 126 -9.38 32.49 32.87
C GLN A 126 -8.55 31.82 31.78
N THR A 127 -7.87 32.64 30.98
CA THR A 127 -6.75 32.24 30.14
C THR A 127 -5.48 32.20 30.99
N PRO A 128 -4.72 31.09 31.07
CA PRO A 128 -3.38 31.13 31.61
C PRO A 128 -2.33 31.24 30.49
N VAL A 129 -1.51 32.27 30.65
CA VAL A 129 -0.23 32.48 29.99
C VAL A 129 0.72 31.31 30.29
N ARG A 130 1.56 31.00 29.28
CA ARG A 130 2.45 29.84 29.13
C ARG A 130 3.45 29.64 30.29
N SER A 131 3.55 28.40 30.77
CA SER A 131 4.65 27.84 31.56
C SER A 131 5.05 26.48 30.99
N LEU A 132 6.35 26.17 31.02
CA LEU A 132 7.04 25.18 30.17
C LEU A 132 7.15 23.76 30.78
N MET A 133 6.20 23.34 31.62
CA MET A 133 6.34 22.13 32.46
C MET A 133 5.10 21.21 32.53
N ASP A 134 4.21 21.23 31.54
CA ASP A 134 2.94 20.48 31.65
C ASP A 134 2.70 19.51 30.49
N GLN A 135 3.31 18.32 30.58
CA GLN A 135 3.06 17.21 29.66
C GLN A 135 1.67 16.56 29.86
N SER A 136 0.87 17.01 30.84
CA SER A 136 -0.53 16.61 30.99
C SER A 136 -1.48 17.30 29.99
N LEU A 137 -0.99 18.32 29.28
CA LEU A 137 -1.78 19.15 28.36
C LEU A 137 -2.21 18.46 27.05
N PHE A 138 -1.66 17.29 26.72
CA PHE A 138 -2.02 16.54 25.51
C PHE A 138 -2.76 15.23 25.81
N SER A 139 -3.46 15.16 26.95
CA SER A 139 -4.37 14.03 27.17
C SER A 139 -5.48 14.06 26.11
N SER A 140 -5.93 12.88 25.67
CA SER A 140 -7.08 12.74 24.77
C SER A 140 -8.30 13.54 25.27
N GLU A 141 -8.44 13.69 26.59
CA GLU A 141 -9.49 14.47 27.23
C GLU A 141 -9.35 15.98 27.00
N VAL A 142 -8.12 16.53 26.99
CA VAL A 142 -7.88 17.95 26.71
C VAL A 142 -8.21 18.27 25.24
N CYS A 143 -7.73 17.44 24.31
CA CYS A 143 -8.07 17.57 22.89
C CYS A 143 -9.58 17.45 22.65
N ALA A 144 -10.23 16.46 23.28
CA ALA A 144 -11.68 16.29 23.22
C ALA A 144 -12.41 17.53 23.77
N ARG A 145 -11.94 18.11 24.89
CA ARG A 145 -12.56 19.29 25.51
C ARG A 145 -12.46 20.52 24.63
N GLY A 146 -11.28 20.79 24.07
CA GLY A 146 -11.07 21.90 23.13
C GLY A 146 -11.96 21.76 21.89
N TYR A 147 -12.01 20.55 21.31
CA TYR A 147 -12.88 20.26 20.17
C TYR A 147 -14.37 20.39 20.50
N ARG A 148 -14.82 19.89 21.67
CA ARG A 148 -16.20 20.06 22.13
C ARG A 148 -16.56 21.54 22.33
N SER A 149 -15.65 22.33 22.90
CA SER A 149 -15.84 23.77 23.08
C SER A 149 -15.95 24.50 21.72
N TYR A 150 -15.17 24.07 20.73
CA TYR A 150 -15.30 24.57 19.37
C TYR A 150 -16.66 24.19 18.77
N CYS A 151 -17.06 22.92 18.85
CA CYS A 151 -18.35 22.46 18.33
C CYS A 151 -19.54 23.15 19.00
N SER A 152 -19.47 23.45 20.30
CA SER A 152 -20.55 24.19 20.98
C SER A 152 -20.66 25.65 20.56
N LYS A 153 -19.63 26.22 19.93
CA LYS A 153 -19.64 27.58 19.37
C LYS A 153 -20.12 27.62 17.92
N LEU A 154 -20.28 26.47 17.26
CA LEU A 154 -20.80 26.43 15.90
C LEU A 154 -22.33 26.71 15.93
N PRO A 155 -22.84 27.58 15.06
CA PRO A 155 -24.28 27.92 15.00
C PRO A 155 -25.07 26.79 14.33
N ILE A 156 -25.15 25.62 14.97
CA ILE A 156 -25.86 24.45 14.45
C ILE A 156 -27.25 24.34 15.11
N PRO A 157 -28.35 24.29 14.35
CA PRO A 157 -29.71 24.17 14.90
C PRO A 157 -29.89 22.92 15.76
N ASP A 158 -30.45 23.07 16.97
CA ASP A 158 -30.51 22.04 18.03
C ASP A 158 -31.09 20.67 17.61
N LYS A 159 -32.00 20.62 16.63
CA LYS A 159 -32.64 19.37 16.18
C LYS A 159 -31.91 18.65 15.04
N GLU A 160 -31.12 19.35 14.24
CA GLU A 160 -30.22 18.75 13.22
C GLU A 160 -28.82 18.44 13.77
N ASN A 161 -28.55 18.95 14.98
CA ASN A 161 -27.25 18.96 15.62
C ASN A 161 -26.61 17.56 15.68
N ASN A 162 -27.36 16.52 16.07
CA ASN A 162 -26.78 15.18 16.24
C ASN A 162 -26.30 14.52 14.94
N LYS A 163 -26.97 14.71 13.80
CA LYS A 163 -26.52 14.11 12.54
C LYS A 163 -25.31 14.84 11.98
N THR A 164 -25.31 16.17 12.08
CA THR A 164 -24.20 17.00 11.63
C THR A 164 -22.98 16.79 12.52
N LEU A 165 -23.14 16.79 13.85
CA LEU A 165 -22.07 16.47 14.81
C LEU A 165 -21.48 15.08 14.56
N LYS A 166 -22.31 14.07 14.28
CA LYS A 166 -21.82 12.73 13.92
C LYS A 166 -20.93 12.79 12.69
N ARG A 167 -21.34 13.45 11.60
CA ARG A 167 -20.54 13.60 10.37
C ARG A 167 -19.18 14.27 10.56
N HIS A 168 -19.05 15.08 11.62
CA HIS A 168 -17.83 15.79 11.95
C HIS A 168 -17.11 15.20 13.16
N ASN A 169 -17.51 14.03 13.68
CA ASN A 169 -16.89 13.47 14.87
C ASN A 169 -15.37 13.34 14.71
N MET A 170 -14.65 13.71 15.76
CA MET A 170 -13.21 13.56 15.86
C MET A 170 -12.91 12.26 16.59
N TRP A 171 -12.27 11.33 15.90
CA TRP A 171 -11.79 10.06 16.40
C TRP A 171 -10.39 10.23 16.95
N LEU A 172 -10.28 10.17 18.28
CA LEU A 172 -9.03 10.37 19.00
C LEU A 172 -8.30 9.04 19.17
N PRO A 173 -6.98 9.00 18.95
CA PRO A 173 -6.23 7.78 19.14
C PRO A 173 -6.20 7.37 20.61
N ILE A 174 -6.35 6.08 20.86
CA ILE A 174 -6.13 5.44 22.16
C ILE A 174 -5.10 4.33 21.97
N VAL A 175 -4.11 4.30 22.86
CA VAL A 175 -3.13 3.22 22.92
C VAL A 175 -3.40 2.43 24.18
N ARG A 176 -3.38 1.10 24.06
CA ARG A 176 -3.50 0.24 25.23
C ARG A 176 -2.22 0.34 26.05
N TRP A 177 -2.35 0.96 27.21
CA TRP A 177 -1.34 0.97 28.26
C TRP A 177 -1.30 -0.45 28.86
N GLY A 178 -0.16 -1.14 28.78
CA GLY A 178 0.04 -2.41 29.50
C GLY A 178 0.03 -3.70 28.68
N ILE A 179 0.67 -3.75 27.50
CA ILE A 179 1.06 -5.06 26.91
C ILE A 179 2.06 -5.80 27.80
N THR A 180 2.77 -5.08 28.67
CA THR A 180 3.69 -5.64 29.68
C THR A 180 3.04 -6.02 31.02
N GLU A 181 1.76 -5.69 31.27
CA GLU A 181 1.14 -5.89 32.60
C GLU A 181 0.44 -7.25 32.80
N ARG A 182 0.52 -8.22 31.86
CA ARG A 182 -0.12 -9.54 32.04
C ARG A 182 0.85 -10.68 32.35
N LYS A 183 1.10 -10.87 33.65
CA LYS A 183 0.90 -12.13 34.43
C LYS A 183 1.84 -12.19 35.65
N ILE A 184 1.54 -11.40 36.68
CA ILE A 184 1.85 -11.77 38.07
C ILE A 184 0.61 -11.40 38.88
N ARG A 185 0.04 -12.36 39.63
CA ARG A 185 -1.27 -12.38 40.34
C ARG A 185 -2.36 -12.97 39.44
N GLN A 186 -2.92 -14.16 39.63
CA GLN A 186 -3.10 -15.11 40.76
C GLN A 186 -3.11 -16.52 40.09
N ASP A 187 -2.35 -17.55 40.49
CA ASP A 187 -2.57 -18.45 41.63
C ASP A 187 -1.28 -19.27 41.95
N ALA A 188 -0.67 -19.06 43.14
CA ALA A 188 0.34 -19.88 43.89
C ALA A 188 1.67 -20.38 43.24
N PRO A 189 2.77 -20.68 44.00
CA PRO A 189 3.22 -20.23 45.33
C PRO A 189 4.47 -19.32 45.25
N SER A 190 4.80 -18.69 46.38
CA SER A 190 5.84 -17.65 46.60
C SER A 190 7.24 -17.95 46.05
N LEU A 191 7.74 -17.05 45.19
CA LEU A 191 9.17 -16.81 44.89
C LEU A 191 9.48 -15.29 45.01
N PRO A 192 10.74 -14.88 45.26
CA PRO A 192 11.09 -13.66 45.99
C PRO A 192 10.78 -12.36 45.25
N SER A 193 10.21 -11.43 46.02
CA SER A 193 9.60 -10.16 45.65
C SER A 193 10.60 -8.99 45.43
N GLN A 194 11.61 -9.10 44.57
CA GLN A 194 12.63 -8.03 44.47
C GLN A 194 12.94 -7.41 43.08
N LEU A 195 12.15 -7.65 42.02
CA LEU A 195 12.42 -7.03 40.71
C LEU A 195 11.22 -6.35 40.01
N VAL A 196 10.10 -6.15 40.72
CA VAL A 196 8.86 -5.63 40.09
C VAL A 196 8.45 -4.29 40.71
N ALA A 197 9.07 -3.22 40.24
CA ALA A 197 8.59 -1.86 40.44
C ALA A 197 9.14 -0.94 39.34
N ASP A 198 8.81 -1.22 38.08
CA ASP A 198 8.78 -0.14 37.11
C ASP A 198 7.50 -0.22 36.29
N LYS A 199 6.54 0.64 36.68
CA LYS A 199 5.28 0.88 35.96
C LYS A 199 5.59 1.70 34.72
N SER A 200 6.46 1.19 33.85
CA SER A 200 6.87 1.88 32.64
C SER A 200 5.71 1.86 31.64
N LYS A 201 5.06 3.01 31.57
CA LYS A 201 4.05 3.34 30.58
C LYS A 201 4.64 3.08 29.20
N SER A 202 4.12 2.09 28.48
CA SER A 202 4.60 1.77 27.15
C SER A 202 4.06 2.78 26.13
N TRP A 203 4.90 3.74 25.73
CA TRP A 203 4.62 4.84 24.78
C TRP A 203 4.61 4.40 23.32
N LEU A 204 4.20 3.16 23.10
CA LEU A 204 4.67 2.29 22.02
C LEU A 204 4.57 2.91 20.61
N PHE A 205 3.61 3.79 20.34
CA PHE A 205 3.46 4.44 19.03
C PHE A 205 2.76 5.81 19.02
N THR A 206 2.69 6.53 20.14
CA THR A 206 2.12 7.90 20.09
C THR A 206 3.14 8.93 19.62
N ASN A 207 4.41 8.78 20.05
CA ASN A 207 5.56 9.61 19.64
C ASN A 207 6.86 8.79 19.85
N SER A 208 7.19 7.90 18.92
CA SER A 208 8.52 7.25 18.89
C SER A 208 9.43 7.99 17.93
N TYR A 209 10.72 8.06 18.24
CA TYR A 209 11.73 8.64 17.35
C TYR A 209 12.28 7.56 16.42
N ILE A 210 12.50 7.93 15.16
CA ILE A 210 13.13 7.07 14.16
C ILE A 210 14.53 7.62 13.93
N THR A 211 15.53 6.90 14.42
CA THR A 211 16.94 7.30 14.36
C THR A 211 17.72 6.39 13.42
N ALA A 212 18.61 6.97 12.61
CA ALA A 212 19.56 6.19 11.81
C ALA A 212 20.76 5.76 12.68
N PRO A 213 21.25 4.51 12.56
CA PRO A 213 22.43 4.02 13.25
C PRO A 213 23.68 4.77 12.76
N GLY A 214 24.64 4.98 13.67
CA GLY A 214 25.90 5.64 13.37
C GLY A 214 25.89 7.17 13.44
N ALA A 215 24.82 7.77 13.98
CA ALA A 215 24.89 9.14 14.51
C ALA A 215 25.76 9.14 15.77
N GLU A 216 27.08 8.97 15.63
CA GLU A 216 28.02 9.36 16.68
C GLU A 216 27.66 10.78 17.13
N ALA A 217 27.85 11.09 18.41
CA ALA A 217 27.43 12.37 19.00
C ALA A 217 27.93 13.63 18.27
N LYS A 218 28.91 13.49 17.37
CA LYS A 218 29.49 14.56 16.54
C LYS A 218 28.79 14.78 15.19
N ASN A 219 28.13 13.76 14.62
CA ASN A 219 27.39 13.83 13.35
C ASN A 219 25.94 13.40 13.55
N LYS A 220 25.28 13.98 14.56
CA LYS A 220 23.83 13.77 14.70
C LYS A 220 23.15 14.31 13.46
N ASN A 221 22.32 13.46 12.83
CA ASN A 221 21.35 13.92 11.85
C ASN A 221 20.61 15.11 12.48
N ALA A 222 20.51 16.22 11.75
CA ALA A 222 19.86 17.43 12.27
C ALA A 222 18.36 17.20 12.56
N PHE A 223 17.80 16.10 12.07
CA PHE A 223 16.39 15.76 12.21
C PHE A 223 16.21 14.26 12.46
N ASP A 224 15.70 13.93 13.65
CA ASP A 224 15.19 12.60 13.96
C ASP A 224 13.81 12.44 13.35
N GLY A 225 13.54 11.26 12.79
CA GLY A 225 12.19 10.93 12.36
C GLY A 225 11.27 10.72 13.56
N SER A 226 9.96 10.63 13.31
CA SER A 226 8.98 10.32 14.34
C SER A 226 7.83 9.48 13.81
N THR A 227 7.18 8.72 14.69
CA THR A 227 5.88 8.08 14.41
C THR A 227 4.81 8.68 15.30
N THR A 228 3.69 9.08 14.69
CA THR A 228 2.53 9.65 15.37
C THR A 228 1.25 8.98 14.87
N ILE A 229 0.17 8.99 15.68
CA ILE A 229 -1.15 8.52 15.25
C ILE A 229 -2.06 9.75 15.24
N PRO A 230 -2.41 10.30 14.06
CA PRO A 230 -3.22 11.52 14.00
C PRO A 230 -4.67 11.23 14.41
N PRO A 231 -5.41 12.22 14.95
CA PRO A 231 -6.85 12.12 15.04
C PRO A 231 -7.46 12.04 13.64
N LEU A 232 -8.55 11.30 13.51
CA LEU A 232 -9.31 11.21 12.26
C LEU A 232 -10.67 11.90 12.40
N PHE A 233 -11.24 12.37 11.30
CA PHE A 233 -12.55 13.01 11.29
C PHE A 233 -13.56 12.23 10.47
N GLY A 234 -14.81 12.16 10.89
CA GLY A 234 -15.87 11.57 10.09
C GLY A 234 -16.95 10.89 10.91
N GLU A 235 -18.00 10.46 10.23
CA GLU A 235 -19.15 9.79 10.85
C GLU A 235 -18.79 8.48 11.55
N MET A 236 -17.77 7.81 11.03
CA MET A 236 -17.37 6.51 11.52
C MET A 236 -15.89 6.44 11.80
N LYS A 237 -15.58 5.56 12.73
CA LYS A 237 -14.24 5.13 13.08
C LYS A 237 -13.64 4.33 11.94
N LEU A 238 -12.33 4.48 11.72
CA LEU A 238 -11.57 3.56 10.88
C LEU A 238 -11.45 2.19 11.59
N PRO A 239 -11.95 1.09 11.02
CA PRO A 239 -11.78 -0.25 11.59
C PRO A 239 -10.31 -0.68 11.64
N ALA A 240 -10.01 -1.70 12.47
CA ALA A 240 -8.79 -2.47 12.27
C ALA A 240 -8.95 -3.36 11.05
N PHE A 241 -7.93 -3.39 10.20
CA PHE A 241 -7.88 -4.22 9.01
C PHE A 241 -6.73 -5.20 9.10
N VAL A 242 -6.94 -6.40 8.56
CA VAL A 242 -5.89 -7.40 8.38
C VAL A 242 -6.01 -8.02 6.99
N TYR A 243 -4.89 -8.18 6.29
CA TYR A 243 -4.77 -8.71 4.93
C TYR A 243 -5.59 -7.92 3.90
N GLN A 244 -5.81 -6.64 4.17
CA GLN A 244 -6.49 -5.70 3.29
C GLN A 244 -5.62 -5.27 2.11
N CYS A 245 -6.28 -4.77 1.07
CA CYS A 245 -5.64 -4.03 0.00
C CYS A 245 -5.74 -2.52 0.27
N THR A 246 -4.64 -1.80 0.11
CA THR A 246 -4.67 -0.33 0.15
C THR A 246 -4.00 0.27 -1.08
N VAL A 247 -4.62 1.32 -1.64
CA VAL A 247 -4.08 2.06 -2.78
C VAL A 247 -4.21 3.56 -2.50
N ASP A 248 -3.16 4.33 -2.73
CA ASP A 248 -3.22 5.79 -2.71
C ASP A 248 -3.54 6.35 -4.09
N LEU A 249 -4.45 7.32 -4.11
CA LEU A 249 -4.82 8.05 -5.31
C LEU A 249 -5.33 9.44 -4.93
N ASP A 250 -4.68 10.48 -5.45
CA ASP A 250 -5.08 11.89 -5.29
C ASP A 250 -5.35 12.32 -3.84
N ASN A 251 -4.36 12.11 -2.96
CA ASN A 251 -4.43 12.42 -1.52
C ASN A 251 -5.48 11.63 -0.74
N GLU A 252 -5.98 10.54 -1.30
CA GLU A 252 -6.88 9.62 -0.63
C GLU A 252 -6.31 8.21 -0.61
N ILE A 253 -6.49 7.54 0.51
CA ILE A 253 -6.11 6.15 0.70
C ILE A 253 -7.37 5.30 0.67
N TYR A 254 -7.47 4.43 -0.34
CA TYR A 254 -8.57 3.52 -0.58
C TYR A 254 -8.24 2.16 0.04
N ILE A 255 -9.11 1.67 0.93
CA ILE A 255 -8.91 0.44 1.70
C ILE A 255 -10.08 -0.51 1.41
N LEU A 256 -9.78 -1.70 0.89
CA LEU A 256 -10.77 -2.68 0.47
C LEU A 256 -10.35 -4.11 0.84
N GLY A 257 -11.33 -4.94 1.17
CA GLY A 257 -11.10 -6.36 1.51
C GLY A 257 -10.42 -6.54 2.87
N GLY A 258 -9.88 -7.75 3.07
CA GLY A 258 -9.31 -8.18 4.35
C GLY A 258 -10.35 -8.56 5.40
N LEU A 259 -9.87 -8.70 6.63
CA LEU A 259 -10.66 -9.03 7.82
C LEU A 259 -10.77 -7.83 8.75
N THR A 260 -11.92 -7.72 9.43
CA THR A 260 -12.21 -6.71 10.44
C THR A 260 -12.81 -7.38 11.68
N PRO A 261 -12.49 -6.91 12.89
CA PRO A 261 -13.12 -7.42 14.11
C PRO A 261 -14.59 -7.05 14.19
N CYS A 262 -15.43 -7.96 14.71
CA CYS A 262 -16.85 -7.71 14.93
C CYS A 262 -17.17 -6.81 16.16
N TYR A 263 -16.14 -6.27 16.82
CA TYR A 263 -16.20 -5.45 18.02
C TYR A 263 -15.28 -4.22 17.88
N PHE A 264 -15.64 -3.11 18.50
CA PHE A 264 -14.91 -1.84 18.37
C PHE A 264 -13.72 -1.72 19.31
N TYR A 265 -13.75 -2.33 20.50
CA TYR A 265 -12.72 -2.16 21.55
C TYR A 265 -12.31 -3.47 22.24
N SER A 266 -11.14 -3.49 22.89
CA SER A 266 -10.55 -4.69 23.49
C SER A 266 -11.28 -5.20 24.74
N ASP A 267 -12.02 -4.34 25.43
CA ASP A 267 -12.79 -4.63 26.65
C ASP A 267 -14.16 -5.25 26.34
N GLU A 268 -14.69 -5.03 25.13
CA GLU A 268 -15.98 -5.56 24.66
C GLU A 268 -15.84 -6.75 23.69
N LYS A 269 -14.69 -7.42 23.73
CA LYS A 269 -14.43 -8.62 22.93
C LYS A 269 -15.48 -9.71 23.21
N PRO A 270 -16.04 -10.34 22.18
CA PRO A 270 -16.99 -11.43 22.38
C PRO A 270 -16.29 -12.65 22.99
N ASP A 271 -17.03 -13.41 23.81
CA ASP A 271 -16.66 -14.78 24.11
C ASP A 271 -16.79 -15.65 22.85
N LEU A 272 -15.75 -16.43 22.57
CA LEU A 272 -15.71 -17.33 21.42
C LEU A 272 -15.82 -18.81 21.83
N SER A 273 -16.07 -19.10 23.11
CA SER A 273 -16.14 -20.46 23.66
C SER A 273 -17.20 -21.35 23.00
N SER A 274 -18.25 -20.76 22.42
CA SER A 274 -19.33 -21.45 21.71
C SER A 274 -18.99 -21.83 20.26
N PHE A 275 -17.87 -21.37 19.72
CA PHE A 275 -17.47 -21.58 18.33
C PHE A 275 -16.36 -22.62 18.22
N TYR A 276 -16.60 -23.63 17.41
CA TYR A 276 -15.63 -24.67 17.08
C TYR A 276 -15.35 -24.59 15.59
N VAL A 277 -14.08 -24.50 15.20
CA VAL A 277 -13.71 -24.20 13.80
C VAL A 277 -12.91 -25.36 13.19
N ASP A 278 -13.32 -25.80 12.01
CA ASP A 278 -12.48 -26.52 11.05
C ASP A 278 -11.97 -25.47 10.05
N GLY A 279 -10.76 -24.97 10.34
CA GLY A 279 -10.15 -23.84 9.64
C GLY A 279 -9.53 -24.20 8.30
N ILE A 280 -9.10 -23.17 7.57
CA ILE A 280 -8.21 -23.30 6.40
C ILE A 280 -6.83 -23.68 6.92
N LYS A 281 -6.22 -24.70 6.31
CA LYS A 281 -4.94 -25.29 6.73
C LYS A 281 -3.82 -24.93 5.76
N ASN A 282 -2.59 -25.11 6.22
CA ASN A 282 -1.34 -24.92 5.49
C ASN A 282 -1.23 -23.53 4.85
N LEU A 283 -1.80 -22.50 5.48
CA LEU A 283 -1.69 -21.13 4.95
C LEU A 283 -0.21 -20.71 4.96
N PRO A 284 0.34 -20.26 3.83
CA PRO A 284 1.77 -19.96 3.74
C PRO A 284 2.12 -18.63 4.44
N PRO A 285 3.39 -18.40 4.81
CA PRO A 285 3.83 -17.13 5.36
C PRO A 285 3.55 -15.97 4.39
N PRO A 286 3.15 -14.79 4.89
CA PRO A 286 3.04 -14.39 6.30
C PRO A 286 1.63 -14.62 6.88
N ILE A 287 0.79 -15.44 6.26
CA ILE A 287 -0.62 -15.59 6.66
C ILE A 287 -0.72 -16.49 7.90
N LEU A 288 -1.09 -15.91 9.02
CA LEU A 288 -1.35 -16.62 10.27
C LEU A 288 -2.73 -17.30 10.26
N GLU A 289 -2.74 -18.63 10.41
CA GLU A 289 -3.95 -19.44 10.53
C GLU A 289 -4.84 -18.99 11.70
N ASP A 290 -4.22 -18.67 12.85
CA ASP A 290 -4.93 -18.22 14.06
C ASP A 290 -5.74 -16.94 13.85
N VAL A 291 -5.37 -16.14 12.85
CA VAL A 291 -6.04 -14.88 12.51
C VAL A 291 -7.13 -15.13 11.47
N VAL A 292 -6.83 -15.83 10.38
CA VAL A 292 -7.82 -16.11 9.32
C VAL A 292 -8.97 -17.00 9.82
N ASN A 293 -8.64 -17.96 10.70
CA ASN A 293 -9.63 -18.88 11.25
C ASN A 293 -10.38 -18.32 12.46
N ASN A 294 -9.96 -17.19 13.04
CA ASN A 294 -10.62 -16.57 14.20
C ASN A 294 -12.10 -16.20 13.90
N PRO A 295 -13.07 -16.69 14.67
CA PRO A 295 -14.48 -16.31 14.48
C PRO A 295 -14.76 -14.83 14.78
N GLY A 296 -13.97 -14.19 15.65
CA GLY A 296 -14.14 -12.77 15.97
C GLY A 296 -13.68 -11.81 14.85
N LEU A 297 -13.12 -12.34 13.77
CA LEU A 297 -12.71 -11.60 12.59
C LEU A 297 -13.59 -11.98 11.39
N VAL A 298 -14.26 -10.99 10.82
CA VAL A 298 -15.21 -11.13 9.71
C VAL A 298 -14.69 -10.43 8.46
N ASN A 299 -15.12 -10.93 7.31
CA ASN A 299 -14.78 -10.38 6.01
C ASN A 299 -15.22 -8.92 5.88
N ASN A 300 -14.32 -8.06 5.39
CA ASN A 300 -14.64 -6.67 5.10
C ASN A 300 -15.24 -6.54 3.69
N HIS A 301 -16.52 -6.22 3.63
CA HIS A 301 -17.25 -5.98 2.39
C HIS A 301 -17.27 -4.52 1.95
N ASP A 302 -16.74 -3.61 2.78
CA ASP A 302 -16.89 -2.18 2.61
C ASP A 302 -15.59 -1.54 2.09
N LEU A 303 -15.74 -0.51 1.24
CA LEU A 303 -14.65 0.39 0.86
C LEU A 303 -14.54 1.53 1.88
N TYR A 304 -13.35 1.71 2.43
CA TYR A 304 -13.02 2.85 3.28
C TYR A 304 -12.07 3.78 2.55
N ILE A 305 -12.27 5.09 2.74
CA ILE A 305 -11.41 6.10 2.15
C ILE A 305 -10.95 7.04 3.25
N VAL A 306 -9.64 7.25 3.33
CA VAL A 306 -9.02 8.20 4.25
C VAL A 306 -8.37 9.31 3.44
N SER A 307 -8.85 10.55 3.59
CA SER A 307 -8.18 11.72 3.02
C SER A 307 -6.94 12.03 3.86
N THR A 308 -5.76 12.07 3.23
CA THR A 308 -4.50 12.42 3.90
C THR A 308 -4.40 13.91 4.20
N SER A 309 -5.05 14.77 3.40
CA SER A 309 -5.04 16.22 3.59
C SER A 309 -6.00 16.69 4.68
N SER A 310 -7.17 16.05 4.83
CA SER A 310 -8.18 16.45 5.82
C SER A 310 -8.34 15.45 6.98
N SER A 311 -7.53 14.38 7.00
CA SER A 311 -7.64 13.24 7.94
C SER A 311 -9.06 12.67 8.04
N ARG A 312 -9.85 12.75 6.96
CA ARG A 312 -11.27 12.40 6.99
C ARG A 312 -11.50 10.97 6.52
N VAL A 313 -12.25 10.20 7.30
CA VAL A 313 -12.69 8.85 6.99
C VAL A 313 -14.09 8.90 6.40
N ARG A 314 -14.29 8.19 5.29
CA ARG A 314 -15.59 7.99 4.67
C ARG A 314 -15.75 6.56 4.20
N LYS A 315 -17.00 6.10 4.18
CA LYS A 315 -17.41 4.81 3.62
C LYS A 315 -18.45 5.05 2.53
N PRO A 316 -18.01 5.21 1.27
CA PRO A 316 -18.95 5.38 0.16
C PRO A 316 -19.74 4.09 -0.07
N LYS A 317 -20.94 4.25 -0.62
CA LYS A 317 -21.72 3.12 -1.12
C LYS A 317 -21.15 2.68 -2.46
N MET A 318 -20.66 1.45 -2.54
CA MET A 318 -20.18 0.86 -3.78
C MET A 318 -21.35 0.41 -4.66
N THR A 319 -21.17 0.44 -5.98
CA THR A 319 -22.15 -0.01 -6.98
C THR A 319 -21.46 -0.81 -8.10
N GLY A 320 -22.23 -1.41 -9.01
CA GLY A 320 -21.69 -2.19 -10.13
C GLY A 320 -21.33 -3.63 -9.74
N GLN A 321 -20.31 -4.18 -10.39
CA GLN A 321 -19.85 -5.56 -10.17
C GLN A 321 -18.83 -5.60 -9.04
N ILE A 322 -19.33 -5.44 -7.81
CA ILE A 322 -18.50 -5.32 -6.60
C ILE A 322 -17.70 -6.63 -6.38
N PRO A 323 -16.39 -6.56 -6.11
CA PRO A 323 -15.60 -7.74 -5.81
C PRO A 323 -16.08 -8.45 -4.52
N PRO A 324 -15.91 -9.78 -4.41
CA PRO A 324 -16.02 -10.47 -3.13
C PRO A 324 -15.06 -9.87 -2.09
N PRO A 325 -15.27 -10.12 -0.78
CA PRO A 325 -14.40 -9.59 0.27
C PRO A 325 -13.07 -10.37 0.32
N MET A 326 -12.17 -10.05 -0.60
CA MET A 326 -10.92 -10.79 -0.78
C MET A 326 -9.86 -10.40 0.26
N LEU A 327 -9.12 -11.40 0.73
CA LEU A 327 -7.89 -11.24 1.50
C LEU A 327 -6.68 -11.27 0.55
N CYS A 328 -5.63 -10.51 0.87
CA CYS A 328 -4.38 -10.48 0.11
C CYS A 328 -4.56 -10.15 -1.38
N MET A 329 -5.64 -9.45 -1.72
CA MET A 329 -5.85 -8.83 -3.03
C MET A 329 -4.85 -7.68 -3.20
N THR A 330 -4.35 -7.49 -4.41
CA THR A 330 -3.51 -6.33 -4.73
C THR A 330 -4.26 -5.33 -5.59
N GLY A 331 -3.83 -4.07 -5.49
CA GLY A 331 -4.42 -2.96 -6.19
C GLY A 331 -3.34 -2.03 -6.71
N SER A 332 -3.56 -1.44 -7.89
CA SER A 332 -2.65 -0.45 -8.46
C SER A 332 -3.44 0.66 -9.13
N VAL A 333 -2.88 1.87 -9.10
CA VAL A 333 -3.47 3.03 -9.76
C VAL A 333 -3.40 2.83 -11.27
N LEU A 334 -4.56 2.79 -11.93
CA LEU A 334 -4.64 2.68 -13.38
C LEU A 334 -4.59 4.06 -14.04
N THR A 335 -5.36 5.00 -13.48
CA THR A 335 -5.44 6.41 -13.94
C THR A 335 -5.67 7.31 -12.73
N LYS A 336 -5.69 8.64 -12.92
CA LYS A 336 -6.07 9.61 -11.86
C LYS A 336 -7.46 9.38 -11.24
N ARG A 337 -8.31 8.53 -11.85
CA ARG A 337 -9.70 8.26 -11.46
C ARG A 337 -9.99 6.78 -11.20
N HIS A 338 -9.09 5.87 -11.60
CA HIS A 338 -9.40 4.46 -11.66
C HIS A 338 -8.33 3.63 -10.96
N ILE A 339 -8.77 2.65 -10.17
CA ILE A 339 -7.91 1.68 -9.48
C ILE A 339 -8.23 0.31 -10.03
N PHE A 340 -7.20 -0.47 -10.34
CA PHE A 340 -7.31 -1.85 -10.79
C PHE A 340 -6.98 -2.81 -9.63
N TYR A 341 -7.84 -3.78 -9.37
CA TYR A 341 -7.70 -4.79 -8.33
C TYR A 341 -7.67 -6.19 -8.93
N TYR A 342 -6.79 -7.06 -8.43
CA TYR A 342 -6.69 -8.44 -8.91
C TYR A 342 -6.17 -9.43 -7.85
N GLY A 343 -6.59 -10.68 -8.01
CA GLY A 343 -6.24 -11.82 -7.17
C GLY A 343 -6.70 -11.71 -5.72
N GLY A 344 -6.05 -12.46 -4.83
CA GLY A 344 -6.50 -12.68 -3.46
C GLY A 344 -7.39 -13.90 -3.34
N PHE A 345 -7.92 -14.14 -2.14
CA PHE A 345 -8.84 -15.24 -1.88
C PHE A 345 -9.97 -14.82 -0.95
N GLU A 346 -11.15 -15.41 -1.15
CA GLU A 346 -12.31 -15.25 -0.28
C GLU A 346 -12.33 -16.38 0.77
N VAL A 347 -12.62 -16.03 2.02
CA VAL A 347 -12.93 -17.02 3.07
C VAL A 347 -14.42 -17.26 3.09
N LYS A 348 -14.86 -18.44 2.66
CA LYS A 348 -16.27 -18.86 2.81
C LYS A 348 -16.41 -19.72 4.07
N THR A 349 -17.51 -19.54 4.78
CA THR A 349 -17.81 -20.26 6.02
C THR A 349 -19.15 -20.96 5.92
N GLU A 350 -19.14 -22.29 6.03
CA GLU A 350 -20.34 -23.11 6.22
C GLU A 350 -20.58 -23.25 7.73
N THR A 351 -21.81 -23.03 8.19
CA THR A 351 -22.14 -23.04 9.63
C THR A 351 -23.14 -24.14 9.94
N ILE A 352 -22.86 -24.92 10.97
CA ILE A 352 -23.81 -25.87 11.57
C ILE A 352 -24.03 -25.46 13.02
N ILE A 353 -25.28 -25.40 13.44
CA ILE A 353 -25.67 -25.08 14.83
C ILE A 353 -26.19 -26.36 15.45
N ASP A 354 -25.59 -26.78 16.57
CA ASP A 354 -26.07 -27.93 17.34
C ASP A 354 -27.30 -27.50 18.15
N GLU A 355 -28.47 -28.04 17.79
CA GLU A 355 -29.76 -27.69 18.40
C GLU A 355 -29.82 -27.97 19.89
N GLN A 356 -29.07 -28.97 20.39
CA GLN A 356 -29.11 -29.36 21.80
C GLN A 356 -28.22 -28.45 22.65
N THR A 357 -27.06 -28.04 22.13
CA THR A 357 -26.07 -27.28 22.89
C THR A 357 -26.00 -25.79 22.53
N GLY A 358 -26.61 -25.38 21.41
CA GLY A 358 -26.50 -24.04 20.85
C GLY A 358 -25.09 -23.69 20.32
N LYS A 359 -24.19 -24.67 20.22
CA LYS A 359 -22.80 -24.48 19.79
C LYS A 359 -22.71 -24.37 18.27
N PHE A 360 -21.80 -23.53 17.81
CA PHE A 360 -21.55 -23.25 16.39
C PHE A 360 -20.34 -24.03 15.91
N PHE A 361 -20.52 -24.80 14.83
CA PHE A 361 -19.47 -25.53 14.14
C PHE A 361 -19.23 -24.87 12.78
N LEU A 362 -18.06 -24.25 12.62
CA LEU A 362 -17.70 -23.40 11.49
C LEU A 362 -16.68 -24.08 10.60
N LYS A 363 -17.04 -24.34 9.34
CA LYS A 363 -16.11 -24.88 8.34
C LYS A 363 -15.65 -23.76 7.42
N LYS A 364 -14.38 -23.39 7.49
CA LYS A 364 -13.80 -22.31 6.69
C LYS A 364 -12.99 -22.88 5.52
N ARG A 365 -13.17 -22.33 4.32
CA ARG A 365 -12.42 -22.70 3.11
C ARG A 365 -12.00 -21.46 2.32
N ALA A 366 -10.82 -21.53 1.69
CA ALA A 366 -10.29 -20.47 0.86
C ALA A 366 -10.68 -20.69 -0.61
N TYR A 367 -11.12 -19.62 -1.27
CA TYR A 367 -11.45 -19.62 -2.70
C TYR A 367 -10.65 -18.54 -3.39
N LEU A 368 -9.64 -18.93 -4.17
CA LEU A 368 -8.80 -17.97 -4.90
C LEU A 368 -9.58 -17.30 -6.02
N ASN A 369 -9.33 -16.02 -6.22
CA ASN A 369 -9.97 -15.22 -7.27
C ASN A 369 -9.03 -15.03 -8.47
N ASN A 370 -9.58 -15.12 -9.68
CA ASN A 370 -8.86 -14.89 -10.95
C ASN A 370 -9.49 -13.76 -11.78
N THR A 371 -10.40 -13.00 -11.19
CA THR A 371 -11.13 -11.92 -11.84
C THR A 371 -10.52 -10.59 -11.44
N ALA A 372 -10.34 -9.69 -12.41
CA ALA A 372 -9.91 -8.33 -12.11
C ALA A 372 -11.11 -7.39 -11.99
N TYR A 373 -10.93 -6.29 -11.27
CA TYR A 373 -11.96 -5.28 -11.06
C TYR A 373 -11.37 -3.89 -11.21
N ILE A 374 -12.09 -3.00 -11.90
CA ILE A 374 -11.75 -1.58 -11.98
C ILE A 374 -12.76 -0.78 -11.16
N LEU A 375 -12.26 -0.03 -10.18
CA LEU A 375 -13.02 0.94 -9.40
C LEU A 375 -12.91 2.32 -10.06
N ASP A 376 -14.04 2.91 -10.43
CA ASP A 376 -14.14 4.36 -10.69
C ASP A 376 -14.35 5.10 -9.36
N ILE A 377 -13.34 5.84 -8.90
CA ILE A 377 -13.37 6.51 -7.59
C ILE A 377 -14.35 7.68 -7.50
N MET A 378 -14.79 8.23 -8.64
CA MET A 378 -15.73 9.35 -8.65
C MET A 378 -17.18 8.86 -8.49
N THR A 379 -17.49 7.67 -9.00
CA THR A 379 -18.84 7.08 -8.96
C THR A 379 -18.95 5.90 -7.98
N PHE A 380 -17.83 5.42 -7.45
CA PHE A 380 -17.72 4.20 -6.64
C PHE A 380 -18.35 2.99 -7.33
N LYS A 381 -18.24 2.93 -8.66
CA LYS A 381 -18.75 1.83 -9.48
C LYS A 381 -17.62 0.89 -9.85
N PHE A 382 -17.80 -0.39 -9.55
CA PHE A 382 -16.91 -1.46 -10.01
C PHE A 382 -17.34 -1.99 -11.37
N THR A 383 -16.35 -2.27 -12.20
CA THR A 383 -16.48 -2.99 -13.46
C THR A 383 -15.58 -4.22 -13.41
N LYS A 384 -16.15 -5.40 -13.67
CA LYS A 384 -15.44 -6.66 -13.80
C LYS A 384 -14.63 -6.64 -15.08
N VAL A 385 -13.39 -7.14 -15.01
CA VAL A 385 -12.51 -7.30 -16.16
C VAL A 385 -12.01 -8.75 -16.19
N GLU A 386 -12.23 -9.41 -17.31
CA GLU A 386 -11.79 -10.79 -17.53
C GLU A 386 -10.39 -10.81 -18.14
N LEU A 387 -9.49 -11.59 -17.54
CA LEU A 387 -8.13 -11.72 -18.05
C LEU A 387 -8.10 -12.80 -19.14
N ILE A 388 -7.69 -12.40 -20.35
CA ILE A 388 -7.52 -13.31 -21.48
C ILE A 388 -6.03 -13.48 -21.73
N ALA A 389 -5.52 -14.68 -21.45
CA ALA A 389 -4.12 -15.01 -21.69
C ALA A 389 -3.83 -15.09 -23.20
N GLN A 390 -2.81 -14.38 -23.66
CA GLN A 390 -2.39 -14.37 -25.06
C GLN A 390 -1.30 -15.40 -25.33
N PRO A 391 -1.46 -16.26 -26.35
CA PRO A 391 -0.39 -17.14 -26.81
C PRO A 391 0.87 -16.37 -27.15
N THR A 392 2.02 -16.91 -26.75
CA THR A 392 3.34 -16.41 -27.13
C THR A 392 4.04 -17.44 -28.01
N LYS A 393 5.16 -17.05 -28.62
CA LYS A 393 6.01 -18.00 -29.37
C LYS A 393 6.46 -19.21 -28.53
N PHE A 394 6.49 -19.06 -27.21
CA PHE A 394 6.98 -20.06 -26.26
C PHE A 394 5.84 -20.77 -25.53
N THR A 395 4.62 -20.24 -25.55
CA THR A 395 3.47 -20.80 -24.83
C THR A 395 2.22 -20.68 -25.69
N ALA A 396 1.82 -21.79 -26.32
CA ALA A 396 0.67 -21.82 -27.22
C ALA A 396 -0.69 -21.66 -26.50
N TYR A 397 -0.79 -22.13 -25.25
CA TYR A 397 -2.03 -22.11 -24.47
C TYR A 397 -1.80 -21.60 -23.04
N PRO A 398 -1.43 -20.31 -22.88
CA PRO A 398 -1.24 -19.77 -21.55
C PRO A 398 -2.60 -19.65 -20.84
N SER A 399 -2.61 -19.83 -19.52
CA SER A 399 -3.79 -19.59 -18.70
C SER A 399 -3.39 -18.75 -17.50
N THR A 400 -4.19 -17.75 -17.17
CA THR A 400 -4.03 -17.04 -15.91
C THR A 400 -4.51 -17.94 -14.78
N VAL A 401 -3.65 -18.10 -13.77
CA VAL A 401 -3.97 -18.92 -12.60
C VAL A 401 -4.45 -18.01 -11.46
N PRO A 402 -5.58 -18.34 -10.80
CA PRO A 402 -6.00 -17.70 -9.56
C PRO A 402 -4.84 -17.68 -8.54
N ARG A 403 -4.61 -16.53 -7.91
CA ARG A 403 -3.43 -16.36 -7.04
C ARG A 403 -3.62 -15.30 -5.96
N PHE A 404 -2.83 -15.39 -4.90
CA PHE A 404 -2.72 -14.34 -3.87
C PHE A 404 -1.27 -14.11 -3.45
N GLY A 405 -0.99 -12.98 -2.79
CA GLY A 405 0.38 -12.64 -2.40
C GLY A 405 1.33 -12.39 -3.58
N HIS A 406 0.79 -12.11 -4.77
CA HIS A 406 1.57 -11.65 -5.92
C HIS A 406 1.89 -10.16 -5.77
N SER A 407 2.87 -9.67 -6.50
CA SER A 407 3.10 -8.24 -6.66
C SER A 407 2.32 -7.69 -7.83
N GLN A 408 1.84 -6.45 -7.73
CA GLN A 408 1.13 -5.75 -8.79
C GLN A 408 1.56 -4.29 -8.85
N VAL A 409 2.00 -3.84 -10.02
CA VAL A 409 2.34 -2.42 -10.26
C VAL A 409 1.75 -1.96 -11.58
N SER A 410 1.28 -0.71 -11.64
CA SER A 410 0.93 -0.09 -12.92
C SER A 410 2.13 0.66 -13.47
N VAL A 411 2.43 0.42 -14.75
CA VAL A 411 3.49 1.11 -15.46
C VAL A 411 2.83 2.06 -16.45
N LYS A 412 3.01 3.36 -16.21
CA LYS A 412 2.65 4.36 -17.21
C LYS A 412 3.76 4.37 -18.26
N VAL A 413 3.54 3.65 -19.35
CA VAL A 413 4.40 3.75 -20.53
C VAL A 413 4.17 5.13 -21.13
N SER A 414 5.05 6.07 -20.79
CA SER A 414 5.09 7.37 -21.45
C SER A 414 5.51 7.11 -22.89
N SER A 415 4.56 7.01 -23.82
CA SER A 415 4.90 7.01 -25.24
C SER A 415 5.75 8.24 -25.51
N PRO A 416 6.95 8.12 -26.12
CA PRO A 416 7.78 9.26 -26.41
C PRO A 416 6.95 10.26 -27.22
N SER A 417 6.87 11.47 -26.68
CA SER A 417 5.99 12.54 -27.12
C SER A 417 6.35 13.00 -28.54
N ASN A 418 5.84 12.32 -29.56
CA ASN A 418 5.56 12.96 -30.84
C ASN A 418 4.26 13.72 -30.68
N SER A 419 4.34 14.90 -30.06
CA SER A 419 3.31 15.92 -30.17
C SER A 419 3.28 16.43 -31.61
N SER A 420 2.68 15.68 -32.52
CA SER A 420 2.16 16.27 -33.75
C SER A 420 1.06 17.24 -33.32
N LYS A 421 1.42 18.52 -33.22
CA LYS A 421 0.46 19.62 -33.17
C LYS A 421 -0.48 19.42 -34.36
N CYS A 422 -1.70 18.96 -34.10
CA CYS A 422 -2.77 19.02 -35.09
C CYS A 422 -3.10 20.50 -35.29
N SER A 423 -2.62 21.08 -36.38
CA SER A 423 -2.77 22.50 -36.75
C SER A 423 -4.21 22.89 -37.14
N VAL A 424 -5.18 21.99 -37.02
CA VAL A 424 -6.55 22.19 -37.55
C VAL A 424 -7.58 22.47 -36.45
N CYS A 425 -7.22 22.39 -35.17
CA CYS A 425 -8.19 22.50 -34.06
C CYS A 425 -7.82 23.56 -33.00
N SER A 426 -7.38 24.74 -33.42
CA SER A 426 -7.30 25.92 -32.55
C SER A 426 -8.33 26.96 -33.02
N PRO A 427 -9.39 27.26 -32.25
CA PRO A 427 -10.19 28.44 -32.51
C PRO A 427 -9.32 29.65 -32.16
N SER A 428 -9.09 30.49 -33.16
CA SER A 428 -8.51 31.82 -33.03
C SER A 428 -9.37 32.66 -32.08
N GLY A 429 -8.87 32.89 -30.88
CA GLY A 429 -9.29 34.04 -30.07
C GLY A 429 -8.69 35.29 -30.69
N ALA A 430 -9.51 36.01 -31.46
CA ALA A 430 -9.25 37.39 -31.84
C ALA A 430 -10.06 38.28 -30.90
N ASP A 431 -9.31 38.99 -30.06
CA ASP A 431 -9.74 40.21 -29.38
C ASP A 431 -9.66 41.33 -30.43
N ASP A 432 -10.78 41.98 -30.75
CA ASP A 432 -10.82 43.44 -30.92
C ASP A 432 -12.27 43.93 -30.98
N GLY A 433 -12.54 45.05 -30.30
CA GLY A 433 -13.86 45.63 -30.14
C GLY A 433 -14.28 46.51 -31.31
N THR A 434 -15.58 46.65 -31.51
CA THR A 434 -16.20 47.97 -31.72
C THR A 434 -17.71 47.92 -31.52
N ASP A 435 -18.15 48.95 -30.83
CA ASP A 435 -19.50 49.35 -30.45
C ASP A 435 -20.33 49.76 -31.67
N SER A 436 -21.64 49.47 -31.67
CA SER A 436 -22.76 50.24 -32.27
C SER A 436 -23.97 49.36 -32.65
N GLY A 437 -25.05 49.52 -31.90
CA GLY A 437 -26.36 49.95 -32.43
C GLY A 437 -27.19 49.06 -33.36
N ASP A 438 -28.34 48.64 -32.82
CA ASP A 438 -29.67 48.69 -33.43
C ASP A 438 -30.26 47.44 -34.13
N GLY A 439 -31.57 47.24 -33.94
CA GLY A 439 -32.43 46.59 -34.93
C GLY A 439 -32.93 45.15 -34.71
N GLN A 440 -33.99 45.01 -33.92
CA GLN A 440 -35.22 44.26 -34.24
C GLN A 440 -35.25 42.75 -34.65
N THR A 441 -36.14 42.05 -33.93
CA THR A 441 -37.18 41.09 -34.39
C THR A 441 -36.90 39.59 -34.59
N ARG A 442 -37.54 38.83 -33.68
CA ARG A 442 -38.49 37.71 -33.88
C ARG A 442 -38.04 36.36 -34.50
N ASN A 443 -38.49 35.33 -33.76
CA ASN A 443 -39.07 34.03 -34.16
C ASN A 443 -38.20 32.78 -33.95
N GLU A 444 -38.72 31.93 -33.06
CA GLU A 444 -38.54 30.47 -32.94
C GLU A 444 -38.91 29.72 -34.26
N PRO A 445 -39.02 28.37 -34.27
CA PRO A 445 -38.00 27.33 -34.06
C PRO A 445 -38.02 26.30 -35.22
N SER A 446 -37.01 25.41 -35.33
CA SER A 446 -37.23 24.03 -35.82
C SER A 446 -35.94 23.22 -35.93
N SER A 447 -35.95 22.05 -35.28
CA SER A 447 -35.18 20.85 -35.66
C SER A 447 -35.64 20.31 -37.04
N PRO A 448 -34.80 19.53 -37.75
CA PRO A 448 -35.05 18.08 -37.87
C PRO A 448 -33.74 17.26 -37.83
N VAL A 449 -33.66 16.14 -37.09
CA VAL A 449 -34.04 14.76 -37.49
C VAL A 449 -33.30 14.24 -38.73
N SER A 450 -32.20 13.51 -38.45
CA SER A 450 -31.65 12.27 -39.06
C SER A 450 -31.98 11.87 -40.50
N LEU A 451 -30.96 11.42 -41.25
CA LEU A 451 -30.98 10.18 -42.05
C LEU A 451 -29.53 9.64 -42.31
N PRO A 452 -29.37 8.33 -42.61
CA PRO A 452 -28.13 7.55 -42.55
C PRO A 452 -27.44 7.37 -43.91
N LEU A 453 -26.12 7.09 -43.91
CA LEU A 453 -25.38 6.68 -45.11
C LEU A 453 -24.68 5.32 -44.93
N GLU A 454 -24.84 4.53 -45.98
CA GLU A 454 -24.53 3.11 -46.16
C GLU A 454 -23.05 2.70 -46.12
N PRO A 455 -22.79 1.39 -45.94
CA PRO A 455 -21.45 0.80 -45.94
C PRO A 455 -20.98 0.48 -47.36
N ARG A 456 -19.75 0.87 -47.71
CA ARG A 456 -19.10 0.47 -48.97
C ARG A 456 -17.99 -0.53 -48.71
N SER A 457 -18.21 -1.73 -49.23
CA SER A 457 -17.30 -2.86 -49.38
C SER A 457 -16.15 -2.56 -50.35
N GLN A 458 -14.92 -2.94 -49.99
CA GLN A 458 -13.87 -3.33 -50.96
C GLN A 458 -13.01 -4.48 -50.41
N SER A 459 -13.04 -5.60 -51.15
CA SER A 459 -12.03 -6.66 -51.31
C SER A 459 -10.64 -6.10 -51.65
N GLY A 460 -9.48 -6.75 -51.54
CA GLY A 460 -9.08 -8.12 -51.26
C GLY A 460 -7.58 -8.27 -51.64
N ASN A 461 -6.90 -9.24 -51.02
CA ASN A 461 -5.61 -9.86 -51.37
C ASN A 461 -4.29 -9.05 -51.33
N SER A 462 -3.39 -9.42 -50.41
CA SER A 462 -2.10 -10.06 -50.79
C SER A 462 -1.45 -10.81 -49.62
N ILE A 463 -1.16 -12.08 -49.88
CA ILE A 463 -0.41 -13.05 -49.07
C ILE A 463 1.10 -12.86 -49.29
N LEU A 464 1.90 -13.29 -48.30
CA LEU A 464 3.36 -13.51 -48.24
C LEU A 464 4.25 -12.35 -47.76
N GLY A 465 4.83 -12.58 -46.58
CA GLY A 465 5.91 -11.77 -46.01
C GLY A 465 6.28 -12.24 -44.60
N ASP A 466 6.87 -13.43 -44.49
CA ASP A 466 7.63 -13.85 -43.30
C ASP A 466 8.68 -12.79 -42.97
N LYS A 467 8.61 -12.20 -41.76
CA LYS A 467 9.74 -11.62 -41.02
C LYS A 467 9.32 -11.17 -39.61
N ALA A 468 9.77 -11.96 -38.62
CA ALA A 468 10.17 -11.55 -37.28
C ALA A 468 9.28 -10.56 -36.50
N LEU A 469 8.21 -11.07 -35.90
CA LEU A 469 7.56 -10.45 -34.72
C LEU A 469 8.53 -10.49 -33.53
N LEU A 470 9.37 -9.46 -33.39
CA LEU A 470 10.08 -9.16 -32.15
C LEU A 470 9.10 -8.41 -31.24
N ASN A 471 8.83 -8.96 -30.05
CA ASN A 471 8.06 -8.35 -28.95
C ASN A 471 8.78 -7.13 -28.34
N LYS A 472 9.37 -6.25 -29.15
CA LYS A 472 9.87 -4.97 -28.65
C LYS A 472 8.66 -4.10 -28.29
N LEU A 473 8.70 -3.46 -27.13
CA LEU A 473 7.72 -2.51 -26.58
C LEU A 473 7.50 -1.24 -27.43
N SER A 474 7.77 -1.28 -28.72
CA SER A 474 7.73 -0.16 -29.63
C SER A 474 6.33 0.13 -30.17
N SER A 475 5.81 1.28 -29.75
CA SER A 475 4.89 2.17 -30.48
C SER A 475 3.45 1.70 -30.70
N SER A 476 2.68 1.56 -29.62
CA SER A 476 1.24 1.81 -29.73
C SER A 476 1.00 3.32 -29.76
N LEU A 477 0.78 3.86 -30.97
CA LEU A 477 0.46 5.26 -31.19
C LEU A 477 -0.93 5.57 -30.59
N ASN A 478 -0.98 6.41 -29.55
CA ASN A 478 -2.19 7.03 -28.97
C ASN A 478 -3.32 6.14 -28.42
N THR A 479 -3.25 4.81 -28.52
CA THR A 479 -4.27 3.90 -28.02
C THR A 479 -4.21 3.86 -26.50
N GLY A 480 -5.31 4.18 -25.82
CA GLY A 480 -5.40 4.22 -24.36
C GLY A 480 -5.28 2.84 -23.71
N VAL A 481 -4.14 2.18 -23.83
CA VAL A 481 -3.83 0.93 -23.15
C VAL A 481 -3.02 1.26 -21.92
N TYR A 482 -3.42 0.73 -20.77
CA TYR A 482 -2.67 0.82 -19.54
C TYR A 482 -2.04 -0.53 -19.23
N THR A 483 -0.77 -0.52 -18.83
CA THR A 483 -0.01 -1.75 -18.53
C THR A 483 0.10 -1.96 -17.03
N ILE A 484 -0.13 -3.19 -16.61
CA ILE A 484 0.02 -3.67 -15.24
C ILE A 484 0.97 -4.86 -15.28
N LEU A 485 1.95 -4.89 -14.39
CA LEU A 485 2.82 -6.03 -14.19
C LEU A 485 2.34 -6.83 -12.99
N VAL A 486 2.27 -8.14 -13.13
CA VAL A 486 1.95 -9.07 -12.04
C VAL A 486 3.04 -10.12 -11.93
N MET A 487 3.62 -10.30 -10.75
CA MET A 487 4.73 -11.24 -10.52
C MET A 487 4.43 -12.18 -9.34
N GLY A 488 4.66 -13.47 -9.58
CA GLY A 488 4.67 -14.51 -8.54
C GLY A 488 3.32 -14.71 -7.86
N GLY A 489 3.37 -14.99 -6.55
CA GLY A 489 2.21 -15.32 -5.73
C GLY A 489 2.04 -16.82 -5.48
N TYR A 490 1.05 -17.18 -4.67
CA TYR A 490 0.64 -18.55 -4.41
C TYR A 490 -0.55 -18.94 -5.28
N ARG A 491 -0.51 -20.13 -5.87
CA ARG A 491 -1.68 -20.83 -6.38
C ARG A 491 -2.03 -22.01 -5.48
N GLN A 492 -3.28 -22.46 -5.55
CA GLN A 492 -3.76 -23.59 -4.78
C GLN A 492 -3.49 -24.92 -5.51
N THR A 493 -2.96 -25.92 -4.80
CA THR A 493 -2.59 -27.25 -5.29
C THR A 493 -3.30 -28.33 -4.47
N GLY A 494 -4.61 -28.48 -4.66
CA GLY A 494 -5.46 -29.37 -3.87
C GLY A 494 -6.49 -28.59 -3.03
N GLU A 495 -7.07 -29.20 -2.01
CA GLU A 495 -8.06 -28.50 -1.17
C GLU A 495 -7.43 -27.44 -0.27
N ASP A 496 -6.27 -27.72 0.34
CA ASP A 496 -5.65 -26.85 1.36
C ASP A 496 -4.11 -26.82 1.25
N ASP A 497 -3.53 -26.89 0.04
CA ASP A 497 -2.09 -26.67 -0.15
C ASP A 497 -1.83 -25.59 -1.20
N TYR A 498 -0.66 -24.95 -1.11
CA TYR A 498 -0.31 -23.78 -1.88
C TYR A 498 1.12 -23.88 -2.38
N GLU A 499 1.31 -23.60 -3.67
CA GLU A 499 2.62 -23.53 -4.30
C GLU A 499 2.90 -22.15 -4.87
N THR A 500 4.17 -21.76 -4.87
CA THR A 500 4.59 -20.46 -5.40
C THR A 500 4.80 -20.47 -6.90
N LEU A 501 4.56 -19.30 -7.49
CA LEU A 501 4.73 -19.01 -8.91
C LEU A 501 6.03 -18.21 -9.15
N ARG A 502 6.58 -18.33 -10.36
CA ARG A 502 7.77 -17.60 -10.84
C ARG A 502 7.49 -16.77 -12.09
N ASP A 503 6.23 -16.74 -12.52
CA ASP A 503 5.82 -16.03 -13.72
C ASP A 503 5.78 -14.51 -13.52
N LEU A 504 6.07 -13.79 -14.60
CA LEU A 504 5.82 -12.36 -14.74
C LEU A 504 4.83 -12.18 -15.89
N TRP A 505 3.75 -11.47 -15.61
CA TRP A 505 2.68 -11.19 -16.56
C TRP A 505 2.59 -9.70 -16.84
N LYS A 506 2.42 -9.37 -18.11
CA LYS A 506 2.00 -8.05 -18.60
C LYS A 506 0.50 -8.09 -18.86
N ILE A 507 -0.27 -7.32 -18.10
CA ILE A 507 -1.71 -7.15 -18.30
C ILE A 507 -1.96 -5.81 -18.99
N GLU A 508 -2.61 -5.84 -20.13
CA GLU A 508 -2.95 -4.69 -20.95
C GLU A 508 -4.45 -4.41 -20.88
N VAL A 509 -4.79 -3.29 -20.24
CA VAL A 509 -6.17 -2.82 -20.05
C VAL A 509 -6.49 -1.77 -21.10
N THR A 510 -7.32 -2.13 -22.08
CA THR A 510 -7.70 -1.27 -23.20
C THR A 510 -8.83 -0.31 -22.83
N VAL A 511 -8.67 0.98 -23.13
CA VAL A 511 -9.73 1.98 -23.08
C VAL A 511 -10.57 1.92 -24.36
N THR A 512 -11.86 1.65 -24.21
CA THR A 512 -12.84 1.64 -25.31
C THR A 512 -13.38 3.03 -25.63
N SER A 513 -13.50 3.92 -24.64
CA SER A 513 -13.87 5.32 -24.88
C SER A 513 -13.34 6.26 -23.80
N ARG A 514 -13.08 7.52 -24.20
CA ARG A 514 -12.64 8.60 -23.31
C ARG A 514 -13.75 9.64 -23.20
N GLY A 515 -14.14 9.98 -21.98
CA GLY A 515 -15.10 11.05 -21.68
C GLY A 515 -14.44 12.27 -21.07
N LYS A 516 -15.26 13.29 -20.74
CA LYS A 516 -14.79 14.48 -20.00
C LYS A 516 -14.35 14.11 -18.58
N ARG A 517 -13.53 14.97 -17.97
CA ARG A 517 -13.06 14.84 -16.56
C ARG A 517 -12.40 13.47 -16.27
N ASN A 518 -11.49 13.05 -17.14
CA ASN A 518 -10.74 11.79 -17.03
C ASN A 518 -11.63 10.54 -16.89
N TYR A 519 -12.87 10.59 -17.41
CA TYR A 519 -13.69 9.40 -17.52
C TYR A 519 -13.12 8.47 -18.58
N PHE A 520 -12.94 7.21 -18.23
CA PHE A 520 -12.48 6.18 -19.15
C PHE A 520 -13.46 5.01 -19.05
N LYS A 521 -13.97 4.56 -20.21
CA LYS A 521 -14.61 3.26 -20.31
C LYS A 521 -13.54 2.26 -20.73
N PHE A 522 -13.36 1.20 -19.97
CA PHE A 522 -12.44 0.13 -20.29
C PHE A 522 -13.16 -0.98 -21.06
N ALA A 523 -12.39 -1.84 -21.72
CA ALA A 523 -12.89 -3.09 -22.26
C ALA A 523 -13.28 -4.03 -21.10
N GLU A 524 -14.23 -4.93 -21.36
CA GLU A 524 -14.63 -5.97 -20.39
C GLU A 524 -13.55 -7.05 -20.22
N THR A 525 -12.58 -7.06 -21.13
CA THR A 525 -11.46 -7.99 -21.14
C THR A 525 -10.13 -7.22 -21.10
N ALA A 526 -9.13 -7.79 -20.44
CA ALA A 526 -7.75 -7.34 -20.48
C ALA A 526 -6.85 -8.47 -20.98
N LEU A 527 -5.86 -8.11 -21.80
CA LEU A 527 -4.97 -9.08 -22.42
C LEU A 527 -3.80 -9.35 -21.48
N ALA A 528 -3.57 -10.60 -21.13
CA ALA A 528 -2.49 -11.01 -20.25
C ALA A 528 -1.42 -11.77 -21.06
N THR A 529 -0.21 -11.22 -21.14
CA THR A 529 0.90 -11.80 -21.88
C THR A 529 2.02 -12.14 -20.91
N MET A 530 2.42 -13.40 -20.87
CA MET A 530 3.52 -13.85 -20.04
C MET A 530 4.86 -13.46 -20.68
N PHE A 531 5.83 -13.01 -19.88
CA PHE A 531 7.17 -12.74 -20.39
C PHE A 531 7.87 -14.07 -20.75
N PRO A 532 8.54 -14.14 -21.92
CA PRO A 532 8.98 -15.40 -22.52
C PRO A 532 10.19 -16.05 -21.85
N ASP A 533 11.05 -15.27 -21.19
CA ASP A 533 12.37 -15.71 -20.72
C ASP A 533 12.35 -16.31 -19.31
N VAL A 534 11.34 -17.13 -18.97
CA VAL A 534 11.38 -17.90 -17.71
C VAL A 534 12.23 -19.15 -17.94
N PRO A 535 13.46 -19.26 -17.41
CA PRO A 535 14.29 -20.44 -17.62
C PRO A 535 13.61 -21.65 -16.97
N GLU A 536 13.49 -22.76 -17.69
CA GLU A 536 12.90 -24.00 -17.16
C GLU A 536 13.73 -24.56 -15.98
N THR A 537 15.02 -24.25 -15.93
CA THR A 537 15.91 -24.67 -14.84
C THR A 537 15.75 -23.77 -13.61
N SER A 538 15.62 -24.42 -12.45
CA SER A 538 15.35 -23.80 -11.14
C SER A 538 16.48 -22.92 -10.62
N ASP A 539 17.71 -23.07 -11.14
CA ASP A 539 18.93 -22.49 -10.57
C ASP A 539 19.56 -21.40 -11.46
N CYS A 540 18.79 -20.81 -12.37
CA CYS A 540 19.34 -19.78 -13.25
C CYS A 540 19.45 -18.43 -12.51
N ASP A 541 20.69 -17.93 -12.40
CA ASP A 541 21.06 -16.61 -11.86
C ASP A 541 20.46 -15.42 -12.64
N THR A 542 19.67 -15.66 -13.68
CA THR A 542 19.06 -14.63 -14.53
C THR A 542 17.61 -14.31 -14.17
N TRP A 543 16.96 -15.08 -13.30
CA TRP A 543 15.54 -14.87 -12.99
C TRP A 543 15.21 -15.16 -11.52
N PRO A 544 14.42 -14.31 -10.85
CA PRO A 544 14.09 -14.50 -9.44
C PRO A 544 13.44 -15.87 -9.15
N GLY A 545 13.81 -16.50 -8.03
CA GLY A 545 13.18 -17.76 -7.60
C GLY A 545 11.65 -17.65 -7.42
N ARG A 546 10.93 -18.78 -7.44
CA ARG A 546 9.48 -18.85 -7.18
C ARG A 546 9.17 -18.24 -5.81
N ARG A 547 8.26 -17.27 -5.75
CA ARG A 547 8.01 -16.53 -4.50
C ARG A 547 6.66 -15.83 -4.46
N ALA A 548 6.20 -15.57 -3.25
CA ALA A 548 5.04 -14.75 -2.94
C ALA A 548 5.37 -13.79 -1.78
N PHE A 549 4.53 -12.79 -1.57
CA PHE A 549 4.64 -11.77 -0.52
C PHE A 549 6.02 -11.10 -0.47
N HIS A 550 6.65 -10.94 -1.63
CA HIS A 550 7.79 -10.06 -1.82
C HIS A 550 7.28 -8.61 -1.93
N ALA A 551 8.12 -7.66 -1.56
CA ALA A 551 7.80 -6.26 -1.75
C ALA A 551 8.20 -5.82 -3.17
N CYS A 552 7.50 -4.84 -3.73
CA CYS A 552 7.82 -4.30 -5.05
C CYS A 552 7.59 -2.79 -5.19
N ALA A 553 8.36 -2.16 -6.07
CA ALA A 553 8.24 -0.75 -6.44
C ALA A 553 8.72 -0.51 -7.88
N VAL A 554 8.38 0.64 -8.47
CA VAL A 554 8.85 1.02 -9.82
C VAL A 554 9.68 2.29 -9.71
N TYR A 555 10.93 2.21 -10.13
CA TYR A 555 11.87 3.34 -10.15
C TYR A 555 12.04 3.90 -11.55
N ASP A 556 12.45 5.17 -11.64
CA ASP A 556 13.09 5.70 -12.83
C ASP A 556 14.49 5.08 -12.97
N THR A 557 14.79 4.47 -14.11
CA THR A 557 16.08 3.82 -14.36
C THR A 557 17.25 4.79 -14.20
N THR A 558 17.04 6.07 -14.50
CA THR A 558 18.04 7.13 -14.29
C THR A 558 18.36 7.35 -12.81
N MET A 559 17.40 7.16 -11.89
CA MET A 559 17.63 7.28 -10.44
C MET A 559 18.46 6.12 -9.88
N LEU A 560 18.44 4.96 -10.54
CA LEU A 560 19.23 3.80 -10.13
C LEU A 560 20.68 3.86 -10.63
N ARG A 561 20.97 4.66 -11.66
CA ARG A 561 22.31 4.81 -12.24
C ARG A 561 23.10 5.92 -11.53
N ARG A 562 23.76 5.53 -10.43
CA ARG A 562 24.53 6.40 -9.52
C ARG A 562 25.57 7.31 -10.20
N ASN A 563 26.25 6.82 -11.24
CA ASN A 563 27.54 7.40 -11.66
C ASN A 563 27.46 8.51 -12.72
N LEU A 564 26.26 8.90 -13.15
CA LEU A 564 26.16 9.92 -14.20
C LEU A 564 25.75 11.28 -13.64
N SER A 565 24.75 11.36 -12.76
CA SER A 565 24.19 12.68 -12.44
C SER A 565 25.04 13.52 -11.48
N GLU A 566 25.66 12.92 -10.46
CA GLU A 566 26.46 13.68 -9.48
C GLU A 566 27.82 14.06 -10.06
N ASP A 567 28.53 13.16 -10.72
CA ASP A 567 29.79 13.50 -11.40
C ASP A 567 29.55 14.51 -12.52
N VAL A 568 28.47 14.39 -13.29
CA VAL A 568 28.11 15.40 -14.29
C VAL A 568 27.72 16.72 -13.61
N LEU A 569 27.01 16.70 -12.49
CA LEU A 569 26.68 17.93 -11.74
C LEU A 569 27.93 18.58 -11.15
N LEU A 570 28.80 17.81 -10.51
CA LEU A 570 30.05 18.29 -9.93
C LEU A 570 31.02 18.77 -11.01
N ASN A 571 31.11 18.08 -12.14
CA ASN A 571 31.87 18.52 -13.29
C ASN A 571 31.25 19.78 -13.90
N ASN A 572 29.92 19.85 -14.06
CA ASN A 572 29.24 21.06 -14.50
C ASN A 572 29.45 22.22 -13.51
N LEU A 573 29.42 21.96 -12.21
CA LEU A 573 29.69 22.98 -11.20
C LEU A 573 31.15 23.44 -11.29
N ARG A 574 32.11 22.52 -11.43
CA ARG A 574 33.53 22.86 -11.63
C ARG A 574 33.80 23.60 -12.94
N GLU A 575 33.10 23.26 -14.01
CA GLU A 575 33.27 23.87 -15.33
C GLU A 575 32.59 25.23 -15.44
N ASN A 576 31.46 25.44 -14.74
CA ASN A 576 30.65 26.65 -14.87
C ASN A 576 30.75 27.60 -13.67
N PHE A 577 31.32 27.18 -12.55
CA PHE A 577 31.51 27.99 -11.35
C PHE A 577 32.97 27.93 -10.92
N ASP A 578 33.69 29.03 -11.13
CA ASP A 578 35.02 29.22 -10.59
C ASP A 578 34.89 29.74 -9.16
N ILE A 579 35.39 28.99 -8.17
CA ILE A 579 35.45 29.48 -6.79
C ILE A 579 36.66 30.39 -6.73
N GLU A 580 36.44 31.70 -6.77
CA GLU A 580 37.50 32.68 -6.53
C GLU A 580 38.19 32.36 -5.20
N SER A 581 39.40 31.82 -5.29
CA SER A 581 40.20 31.52 -4.11
C SER A 581 40.52 32.84 -3.40
N GLU A 582 40.15 32.98 -2.13
CA GLU A 582 40.46 34.14 -1.27
C GLU A 582 41.96 34.43 -1.06
N ALA A 583 42.85 33.83 -1.87
CA ALA A 583 44.30 33.94 -1.75
C ALA A 583 44.90 35.28 -2.20
N THR A 584 44.14 36.25 -2.71
CA THR A 584 44.69 37.52 -3.25
C THR A 584 44.52 38.77 -2.37
N SER A 585 44.06 38.67 -1.12
CA SER A 585 43.93 39.84 -0.22
C SER A 585 45.13 40.13 0.69
N LYS A 586 46.34 39.63 0.36
CA LYS A 586 47.58 39.95 1.09
C LYS A 586 48.60 40.68 0.21
N ALA A 587 48.36 41.95 -0.10
CA ALA A 587 49.39 42.82 -0.67
C ALA A 587 49.17 44.33 -0.43
N TYR A 588 48.90 44.77 0.81
CA TYR A 588 49.18 46.16 1.21
C TYR A 588 49.56 46.23 2.70
N ALA A 589 50.83 45.95 3.00
CA ALA A 589 51.46 46.26 4.27
C ALA A 589 52.90 46.72 4.05
N SER A 590 53.08 48.04 3.95
CA SER A 590 54.27 48.89 4.15
C SER A 590 54.09 50.12 3.25
N GLY A 591 54.07 51.38 3.68
CA GLY A 591 54.45 52.01 4.92
C GLY A 591 55.26 53.25 4.53
N ASP A 592 54.71 54.46 4.63
CA ASP A 592 55.43 55.61 5.17
C ASP A 592 54.57 56.89 5.34
N LYS A 593 54.72 57.47 6.53
CA LYS A 593 54.69 58.91 6.90
C LYS A 593 53.45 59.79 6.67
N SER A 594 52.89 60.19 7.82
CA SER A 594 52.16 61.45 8.11
C SER A 594 53.05 62.70 7.87
N PRO A 595 52.60 63.99 7.95
CA PRO A 595 51.36 64.58 8.52
C PRO A 595 50.83 65.79 7.64
N PRO A 596 50.12 66.85 8.12
CA PRO A 596 49.21 67.06 9.26
C PRO A 596 47.81 67.63 8.88
N LEU A 597 46.93 67.62 9.89
CA LEU A 597 45.78 68.49 10.17
C LEU A 597 45.60 69.77 9.31
N THR A 598 44.38 69.99 8.82
CA THR A 598 43.54 71.22 8.95
C THR A 598 42.29 71.03 8.09
N GLY A 599 41.09 71.09 8.65
CA GLY A 599 40.27 72.30 8.62
C GLY A 599 39.13 72.11 7.60
N ARG A 600 37.93 71.76 8.05
CA ARG A 600 36.82 72.67 8.35
C ARG A 600 36.01 73.08 7.10
N ASN A 601 34.69 72.85 7.23
CA ASN A 601 33.57 73.58 6.66
C ASN A 601 33.05 73.26 5.25
N ASP A 602 31.81 72.78 5.28
CA ASP A 602 30.59 73.37 4.72
C ASP A 602 30.40 73.54 3.22
N SER A 603 29.13 73.26 2.87
CA SER A 603 28.34 73.81 1.76
C SER A 603 28.76 73.30 0.38
N SER A 604 27.90 73.12 -0.60
CA SER A 604 26.45 73.13 -0.78
C SER A 604 26.28 72.84 -2.28
N ASP A 605 25.14 72.28 -2.64
CA ASP A 605 24.45 72.57 -3.89
C ASP A 605 25.06 72.22 -5.27
N SER A 606 24.25 71.39 -5.93
CA SER A 606 23.66 71.64 -7.25
C SER A 606 24.35 71.08 -8.50
N HIS A 607 23.53 70.28 -9.19
CA HIS A 607 23.24 70.30 -10.62
C HIS A 607 24.30 70.88 -11.58
N HIS A 608 24.74 70.10 -12.56
CA HIS A 608 24.07 69.96 -13.86
C HIS A 608 24.88 69.11 -14.84
N HIS A 609 24.14 68.60 -15.83
CA HIS A 609 24.54 67.95 -17.08
C HIS A 609 25.88 68.38 -17.68
N HIS A 610 26.59 67.43 -18.29
CA HIS A 610 26.96 67.58 -19.71
C HIS A 610 27.19 66.24 -20.43
N HIS A 611 26.61 66.19 -21.62
CA HIS A 611 26.88 65.24 -22.68
C HIS A 611 28.38 65.19 -23.03
N HIS A 612 28.89 64.00 -23.37
CA HIS A 612 29.83 63.90 -24.48
C HIS A 612 29.71 62.56 -25.21
N HIS A 613 29.38 62.69 -26.50
CA HIS A 613 29.65 61.73 -27.55
C HIS A 613 31.14 61.37 -27.58
N HIS A 614 31.45 60.09 -27.79
CA HIS A 614 32.54 59.71 -28.70
C HIS A 614 32.24 58.38 -29.38
N SER A 615 32.08 58.48 -30.70
CA SER A 615 32.27 57.43 -31.69
C SER A 615 33.74 57.06 -31.82
N HIS A 616 34.04 55.77 -32.03
CA HIS A 616 35.00 55.20 -33.00
C HIS A 616 35.17 53.71 -32.67
N THR A 617 34.62 52.77 -33.47
CA THR A 617 35.27 52.07 -34.60
C THR A 617 36.67 51.52 -34.32
N HIS A 618 36.75 50.22 -33.99
CA HIS A 618 37.74 49.20 -34.38
C HIS A 618 37.15 47.86 -33.91
N GLN A 619 36.57 46.98 -34.74
CA GLN A 619 37.15 46.13 -35.79
C GLN A 619 38.28 45.20 -35.29
N GLY A 620 37.91 43.93 -35.02
CA GLY A 620 38.78 42.76 -35.26
C GLY A 620 39.29 41.98 -34.05
N CYS A 621 38.54 40.95 -33.63
CA CYS A 621 39.01 39.60 -33.24
C CYS A 621 37.81 38.84 -32.63
N ALA A 622 37.14 37.96 -33.38
CA ALA A 622 37.52 36.55 -33.52
C ALA A 622 37.60 35.83 -32.16
N MET A 623 36.46 35.28 -31.73
CA MET A 623 36.27 33.89 -31.31
C MET A 623 34.80 33.76 -30.87
N SER A 624 33.96 33.24 -31.78
CA SER A 624 32.62 32.76 -31.43
C SER A 624 32.75 31.65 -30.39
N PRO A 625 32.00 31.65 -29.28
CA PRO A 625 31.88 30.45 -28.49
C PRO A 625 31.13 29.45 -29.37
N ASN A 626 31.80 28.34 -29.67
CA ASN A 626 31.23 27.22 -30.39
C ASN A 626 29.89 26.86 -29.73
N LEU A 627 28.81 27.15 -30.44
CA LEU A 627 27.48 26.69 -30.12
C LEU A 627 27.48 25.18 -30.36
N LEU A 628 28.01 24.43 -29.39
CA LEU A 628 27.95 22.98 -29.35
C LEU A 628 26.46 22.64 -29.34
N ARG A 629 25.92 22.31 -30.53
CA ARG A 629 24.63 21.65 -30.65
C ARG A 629 24.79 20.32 -29.93
N HIS A 630 24.56 20.32 -28.62
CA HIS A 630 24.27 19.11 -27.88
C HIS A 630 23.06 18.52 -28.60
N THR A 631 23.31 17.49 -29.41
CA THR A 631 22.32 16.52 -29.81
C THR A 631 21.69 16.06 -28.51
N LYS A 632 20.52 16.62 -28.18
CA LYS A 632 19.66 16.12 -27.12
C LYS A 632 19.27 14.71 -27.56
N VAL A 633 20.13 13.75 -27.24
CA VAL A 633 19.73 12.36 -27.15
C VAL A 633 18.58 12.41 -26.18
N SER A 634 17.38 12.19 -26.70
CA SER A 634 16.17 12.05 -25.89
C SER A 634 16.43 10.84 -25.00
N GLU A 635 17.01 11.06 -23.83
CA GLU A 635 17.15 10.04 -22.81
C GLU A 635 15.75 9.52 -22.53
N SER A 636 15.47 8.31 -23.01
CA SER A 636 14.27 7.60 -22.61
C SER A 636 14.35 7.47 -21.09
N THR A 637 13.38 8.04 -20.39
CA THR A 637 13.20 7.84 -18.96
C THR A 637 12.72 6.41 -18.77
N GLY A 638 13.65 5.46 -18.87
CA GLY A 638 13.40 4.05 -18.64
C GLY A 638 12.81 3.86 -17.24
N LYS A 639 12.03 2.79 -17.07
CA LYS A 639 11.48 2.39 -15.78
C LYS A 639 12.07 1.04 -15.38
N THR A 640 12.31 0.85 -14.09
CA THR A 640 12.81 -0.41 -13.56
C THR A 640 11.87 -0.90 -12.46
N PHE A 641 11.35 -2.11 -12.64
CA PHE A 641 10.55 -2.79 -11.62
C PHE A 641 11.48 -3.50 -10.64
N VAL A 642 11.43 -3.11 -9.38
CA VAL A 642 12.28 -3.61 -8.31
C VAL A 642 11.46 -4.54 -7.42
N ILE A 643 12.00 -5.71 -7.11
CA ILE A 643 11.44 -6.62 -6.11
C ILE A 643 12.47 -6.95 -5.03
N HIS A 644 11.98 -7.21 -3.81
CA HIS A 644 12.81 -7.64 -2.69
C HIS A 644 12.13 -8.72 -1.85
N GLY A 645 12.90 -9.73 -1.48
CA GLY A 645 12.52 -10.80 -0.56
C GLY A 645 11.36 -11.66 -1.03
N GLY A 646 10.45 -12.00 -0.11
CA GLY A 646 9.34 -12.93 -0.31
C GLY A 646 9.65 -14.34 0.17
N SER A 647 8.72 -15.27 -0.01
CA SER A 647 8.90 -16.66 0.41
C SER A 647 8.38 -17.64 -0.61
N ASN A 648 9.01 -18.83 -0.67
CA ASN A 648 8.50 -20.00 -1.36
C ASN A 648 7.72 -20.97 -0.45
N LYS A 649 7.29 -20.52 0.73
CA LYS A 649 6.69 -21.26 1.87
C LYS A 649 7.74 -21.65 2.92
N ASP A 650 8.84 -22.25 2.47
CA ASP A 650 9.83 -22.87 3.37
C ASP A 650 11.03 -21.94 3.61
N HIS A 651 11.41 -21.24 2.55
CA HIS A 651 12.52 -20.32 2.50
C HIS A 651 12.03 -18.88 2.34
N VAL A 652 12.64 -17.97 3.09
CA VAL A 652 12.45 -16.53 2.97
C VAL A 652 13.67 -15.98 2.25
N TYR A 653 13.43 -15.38 1.09
CA TYR A 653 14.47 -14.76 0.28
C TYR A 653 14.87 -13.40 0.88
N GLY A 654 16.13 -13.03 0.73
CA GLY A 654 16.68 -11.70 1.07
C GLY A 654 17.42 -11.04 -0.08
N ASP A 655 17.17 -11.51 -1.31
CA ASP A 655 17.73 -10.99 -2.55
C ASP A 655 16.92 -9.80 -3.09
N MET A 656 17.57 -9.02 -3.96
CA MET A 656 16.96 -7.94 -4.71
C MET A 656 17.12 -8.17 -6.20
N TRP A 657 16.06 -7.90 -6.96
CA TRP A 657 16.06 -8.06 -8.41
C TRP A 657 15.47 -6.83 -9.09
N TRP A 658 16.09 -6.44 -10.21
CA TRP A 658 15.66 -5.34 -11.04
C TRP A 658 15.26 -5.86 -12.42
N PHE A 659 14.01 -5.58 -12.81
CA PHE A 659 13.52 -5.82 -14.15
C PHE A 659 13.51 -4.50 -14.92
N ASP A 660 14.41 -4.37 -15.88
CA ASP A 660 14.47 -3.22 -16.77
C ASP A 660 13.34 -3.35 -17.80
N LEU A 661 12.41 -2.39 -17.81
CA LEU A 661 11.25 -2.42 -18.69
C LEU A 661 11.60 -2.12 -20.14
N ASP A 662 12.74 -1.50 -20.44
CA ASP A 662 13.13 -1.19 -21.81
C ASP A 662 13.80 -2.40 -22.48
N SER A 663 14.63 -3.14 -21.74
CA SER A 663 15.29 -4.35 -22.23
C SER A 663 14.50 -5.63 -21.97
N GLU A 664 13.48 -5.58 -21.10
CA GLU A 664 12.72 -6.74 -20.61
C GLU A 664 13.60 -7.81 -19.95
N THR A 665 14.67 -7.40 -19.28
CA THR A 665 15.64 -8.32 -18.64
C THR A 665 15.69 -8.12 -17.14
N TRP A 666 15.77 -9.24 -16.42
CA TRP A 666 16.09 -9.25 -14.99
C TRP A 666 17.60 -9.13 -14.75
N SER A 667 17.93 -8.47 -13.66
CA SER A 667 19.30 -8.38 -13.13
C SER A 667 19.25 -8.58 -11.61
N TYR A 668 20.12 -9.46 -11.12
CA TYR A 668 20.34 -9.64 -9.69
C TYR A 668 21.12 -8.44 -9.14
N VAL A 669 20.77 -7.99 -7.94
CA VAL A 669 21.39 -6.84 -7.30
C VAL A 669 21.87 -7.22 -5.91
N SER A 670 23.19 -7.23 -5.73
CA SER A 670 23.80 -7.44 -4.43
C SER A 670 23.50 -6.26 -3.51
N THR A 671 23.20 -6.57 -2.26
CA THR A 671 23.02 -5.56 -1.20
C THR A 671 24.14 -5.69 -0.17
N PHE A 672 24.58 -4.56 0.35
CA PHE A 672 25.75 -4.50 1.23
C PHE A 672 25.39 -3.90 2.59
N SER A 673 25.97 -4.42 3.66
CA SER A 673 25.93 -3.77 4.97
C SER A 673 27.19 -2.94 5.19
N ASN A 674 27.05 -1.76 5.81
CA ASN A 674 28.19 -0.97 6.23
C ASN A 674 28.63 -1.42 7.63
N SER A 675 29.62 -2.30 7.72
CA SER A 675 30.20 -2.71 9.00
C SER A 675 31.35 -1.79 9.37
N GLU A 676 31.18 -0.97 10.41
CA GLU A 676 32.25 -0.07 10.91
C GLU A 676 33.55 -0.81 11.25
N SER A 677 33.44 -2.10 11.61
CA SER A 677 34.58 -2.93 12.01
C SER A 677 35.46 -3.40 10.85
N LYS A 678 34.94 -3.41 9.62
CA LYS A 678 35.64 -3.93 8.44
C LYS A 678 35.55 -2.90 7.33
N LYS A 679 36.69 -2.37 6.87
CA LYS A 679 36.77 -1.47 5.69
C LYS A 679 36.30 -2.12 4.36
N SER A 680 35.72 -3.31 4.41
CA SER A 680 35.20 -4.05 3.26
C SER A 680 33.68 -4.16 3.37
N HIS A 681 32.98 -3.81 2.29
CA HIS A 681 31.56 -4.11 2.15
C HIS A 681 31.35 -5.63 2.19
N THR A 682 30.49 -6.09 3.10
CA THR A 682 30.06 -7.49 3.18
C THR A 682 28.69 -7.62 2.55
N ASP A 683 28.57 -8.53 1.59
CA ASP A 683 27.28 -8.94 1.02
C ASP A 683 26.33 -9.35 2.15
N CYS A 684 25.13 -8.81 2.12
CA CYS A 684 24.14 -8.98 3.16
C CYS A 684 22.77 -9.25 2.53
N GLU A 685 22.13 -10.34 2.95
CA GLU A 685 20.78 -10.71 2.51
C GLU A 685 19.77 -10.41 3.63
N LEU A 686 18.86 -9.48 3.38
CA LEU A 686 17.81 -9.12 4.32
C LEU A 686 16.59 -10.01 4.12
N THR A 687 16.59 -11.19 4.75
CA THR A 687 15.49 -12.16 4.57
C THR A 687 14.16 -11.65 5.15
N LEU A 688 13.24 -11.23 4.28
CA LEU A 688 11.94 -10.70 4.68
C LEU A 688 10.80 -11.20 3.78
N VAL A 689 9.69 -11.61 4.38
CA VAL A 689 8.42 -11.92 3.70
C VAL A 689 7.27 -11.14 4.31
N GLY A 690 6.33 -10.65 3.48
CA GLY A 690 5.16 -9.90 3.95
C GLY A 690 5.46 -8.47 4.38
N HIS A 691 6.60 -7.94 3.99
CA HIS A 691 6.99 -6.54 4.19
C HIS A 691 6.49 -5.67 3.03
N SER A 692 6.41 -4.36 3.25
CA SER A 692 6.17 -3.37 2.20
C SER A 692 7.48 -2.69 1.81
N ILE A 693 7.58 -2.22 0.56
CA ILE A 693 8.67 -1.35 0.10
C ILE A 693 8.04 -0.05 -0.37
N VAL A 694 8.65 1.07 0.01
CA VAL A 694 8.19 2.41 -0.29
C VAL A 694 9.36 3.17 -0.90
N GLN A 695 9.14 3.74 -2.08
CA GLN A 695 10.13 4.57 -2.75
C GLN A 695 10.11 5.99 -2.17
N ILE A 696 11.27 6.47 -1.71
CA ILE A 696 11.48 7.85 -1.27
C ILE A 696 12.75 8.37 -1.93
N GLY A 697 12.60 9.10 -3.03
CA GLY A 697 13.72 9.52 -3.87
C GLY A 697 14.46 8.31 -4.45
N SER A 698 15.78 8.26 -4.22
CA SER A 698 16.66 7.13 -4.58
C SER A 698 16.73 6.04 -3.49
N SER A 699 15.97 6.17 -2.40
CA SER A 699 15.98 5.19 -1.32
C SER A 699 14.74 4.32 -1.33
N ALA A 700 14.93 3.04 -1.01
CA ALA A 700 13.87 2.09 -0.72
C ALA A 700 13.72 1.94 0.80
N VAL A 701 12.54 2.25 1.33
CA VAL A 701 12.21 2.03 2.73
C VAL A 701 11.37 0.77 2.85
N MET A 702 11.88 -0.22 3.58
CA MET A 702 11.17 -1.47 3.84
C MET A 702 10.55 -1.45 5.23
N VAL A 703 9.30 -1.86 5.31
CA VAL A 703 8.50 -1.77 6.54
C VAL A 703 7.87 -3.13 6.86
N GLY A 704 8.14 -3.62 8.06
CA GLY A 704 7.59 -4.86 8.62
C GLY A 704 8.15 -6.13 7.99
N GLY A 705 7.35 -7.19 8.05
CA GLY A 705 7.68 -8.52 7.52
C GLY A 705 8.11 -9.53 8.59
N LEU A 706 8.27 -10.77 8.14
CA LEU A 706 8.78 -11.89 8.93
C LEU A 706 10.12 -12.35 8.36
N THR A 707 11.00 -12.76 9.26
CA THR A 707 12.32 -13.30 8.92
C THR A 707 12.28 -14.78 8.60
N GLN A 708 13.36 -15.33 8.06
CA GLN A 708 13.51 -16.78 7.93
C GLN A 708 13.39 -17.51 9.28
N LYS A 709 13.94 -16.94 10.37
CA LYS A 709 13.83 -17.48 11.74
C LYS A 709 12.38 -17.52 12.21
N ASP A 710 11.62 -16.45 11.95
CA ASP A 710 10.19 -16.37 12.28
C ASP A 710 9.40 -17.43 11.50
N VAL A 711 9.69 -17.60 10.21
CA VAL A 711 9.02 -18.58 9.35
C VAL A 711 9.31 -20.02 9.79
N LYS A 712 10.58 -20.38 10.04
CA LYS A 712 10.95 -21.74 10.50
C LYS A 712 10.25 -22.13 11.80
N LYS A 713 10.03 -21.16 12.68
CA LYS A 713 9.39 -21.36 13.97
C LYS A 713 7.89 -21.62 13.86
N HIS A 714 7.20 -20.91 12.98
CA HIS A 714 5.74 -20.93 12.90
C HIS A 714 5.18 -21.78 11.76
N TRP A 715 6.00 -22.09 10.75
CA TRP A 715 5.69 -23.01 9.66
C TRP A 715 6.72 -24.14 9.63
N PRO A 716 6.74 -25.03 10.64
CA PRO A 716 7.69 -26.13 10.68
C PRO A 716 7.40 -27.11 9.54
N LEU A 717 8.31 -27.16 8.57
CA LEU A 717 8.25 -28.09 7.45
C LEU A 717 9.28 -29.21 7.63
N LYS A 718 9.02 -30.35 6.99
CA LYS A 718 9.98 -31.46 6.91
C LYS A 718 11.20 -30.95 6.15
N GLU A 719 12.36 -30.91 6.81
CA GLU A 719 13.59 -30.32 6.26
C GLU A 719 13.94 -30.90 4.88
N ILE A 720 13.83 -30.07 3.83
CA ILE A 720 14.36 -30.39 2.51
C ILE A 720 15.85 -30.04 2.52
N HIS A 721 16.70 -31.08 2.57
CA HIS A 721 18.15 -30.92 2.49
C HIS A 721 18.55 -30.44 1.08
N GLY A 722 19.23 -29.29 0.94
CA GLY A 722 19.92 -28.97 -0.31
C GLY A 722 20.14 -27.51 -0.71
N GLN A 723 19.49 -26.51 -0.09
CA GLN A 723 19.71 -25.11 -0.50
C GLN A 723 20.95 -24.50 0.16
N LYS A 724 21.96 -24.17 -0.66
CA LYS A 724 23.12 -23.36 -0.23
C LYS A 724 22.70 -21.90 -0.08
N ARG A 725 22.95 -21.32 1.09
CA ARG A 725 22.75 -19.89 1.37
C ARG A 725 23.86 -19.04 0.74
N ARG A 726 23.52 -17.88 0.16
CA ARG A 726 24.46 -16.90 -0.41
C ARG A 726 24.58 -15.67 0.49
N GLY A 727 24.94 -15.82 1.76
CA GLY A 727 25.19 -14.66 2.63
C GLY A 727 25.13 -14.94 4.12
N GLU A 728 25.64 -13.99 4.91
CA GLU A 728 25.42 -13.94 6.35
C GLU A 728 24.01 -13.40 6.63
N GLU A 729 23.23 -14.15 7.42
CA GLU A 729 21.90 -13.75 7.85
C GLU A 729 22.04 -12.68 8.94
N LEU A 730 21.34 -11.53 8.79
CA LEU A 730 21.29 -10.49 9.81
C LEU A 730 20.72 -11.07 11.12
N SER A 731 21.43 -10.84 12.22
CA SER A 731 21.14 -11.38 13.55
C SER A 731 19.71 -11.10 14.01
N GLU A 732 19.23 -9.86 13.88
CA GLU A 732 17.92 -9.41 14.34
C GLU A 732 17.45 -8.19 13.50
N PRO A 733 16.53 -8.35 12.54
CA PRO A 733 16.08 -7.22 11.73
C PRO A 733 15.05 -6.36 12.46
N ALA A 734 15.21 -5.04 12.35
CA ALA A 734 14.23 -4.03 12.74
C ALA A 734 12.89 -4.14 12.00
N SER A 735 11.93 -3.32 12.43
CA SER A 735 10.69 -3.10 11.68
C SER A 735 10.85 -2.14 10.50
N PHE A 736 11.95 -1.36 10.45
CA PHE A 736 12.20 -0.35 9.43
C PHE A 736 13.63 -0.50 8.91
N HIS A 737 13.74 -0.56 7.58
CA HIS A 737 15.00 -0.65 6.89
C HIS A 737 15.04 0.34 5.75
N VAL A 738 16.22 0.84 5.43
CA VAL A 738 16.45 1.72 4.30
C VAL A 738 17.57 1.13 3.46
N ILE A 739 17.35 1.05 2.16
CA ILE A 739 18.38 0.74 1.20
C ILE A 739 18.53 1.96 0.31
N ASP A 740 19.73 2.54 0.28
CA ASP A 740 20.04 3.52 -0.74
C ASP A 740 20.28 2.76 -2.06
N MET A 741 19.36 2.93 -3.01
CA MET A 741 19.35 2.16 -4.26
C MET A 741 20.53 2.53 -5.17
N SER A 742 21.21 3.65 -4.90
CA SER A 742 22.38 4.08 -5.67
C SER A 742 23.64 3.30 -5.27
N CYS A 743 23.87 3.04 -3.97
CA CYS A 743 24.96 2.16 -3.49
C CYS A 743 24.56 0.71 -3.28
N GLN A 744 23.26 0.44 -3.17
CA GLN A 744 22.72 -0.81 -2.66
C GLN A 744 23.19 -1.08 -1.21
N VAL A 745 23.50 -0.02 -0.44
CA VAL A 745 23.88 -0.14 0.97
C VAL A 745 22.65 -0.05 1.85
N TYR A 746 22.55 -1.01 2.75
CA TYR A 746 21.51 -1.16 3.73
C TYR A 746 21.84 -0.38 5.02
N HIS A 747 20.81 0.24 5.57
CA HIS A 747 20.80 0.90 6.87
C HIS A 747 19.55 0.45 7.65
N GLU A 748 19.74 0.09 8.91
CA GLU A 748 18.63 -0.14 9.82
C GLU A 748 18.04 1.20 10.26
N LEU A 749 16.74 1.28 10.59
CA LEU A 749 16.20 2.43 11.30
C LEU A 749 15.70 1.97 12.66
N HIS A 750 16.25 2.54 13.72
CA HIS A 750 15.88 2.20 15.08
C HIS A 750 14.73 3.09 15.55
N LEU A 751 13.73 2.44 16.13
CA LEU A 751 12.66 3.09 16.85
C LEU A 751 13.07 3.21 18.32
N SER A 752 13.26 4.44 18.80
CA SER A 752 13.61 4.72 20.19
C SER A 752 12.49 5.49 20.91
N ALA A 753 12.37 5.25 22.21
CA ALA A 753 11.52 6.05 23.09
C ALA A 753 12.25 7.37 23.46
N PRO A 754 11.53 8.43 23.85
CA PRO A 754 12.12 9.68 24.34
C PRO A 754 13.03 9.45 25.57
N SER A 755 14.34 9.41 25.31
CA SER A 755 15.58 9.56 26.10
C SER A 755 15.72 9.29 27.62
N ASP A 756 14.72 9.04 28.46
CA ASP A 756 14.95 8.97 29.93
C ASP A 756 14.90 7.58 30.58
N TYR A 757 14.50 6.55 29.84
CA TYR A 757 14.43 5.18 30.35
C TYR A 757 15.24 4.29 29.42
N GLY A 758 16.24 3.59 29.97
CA GLY A 758 17.29 2.89 29.23
C GLY A 758 16.78 2.15 27.98
N THR A 759 17.58 2.19 26.91
CA THR A 759 17.32 1.64 25.57
C THR A 759 16.77 0.21 25.62
N SER A 760 15.46 0.09 25.79
CA SER A 760 14.83 -1.19 25.93
C SER A 760 14.60 -1.75 24.52
N ARG A 761 15.37 -2.78 24.15
CA ARG A 761 15.32 -3.54 22.88
C ARG A 761 13.97 -4.19 22.55
N TRP A 762 12.87 -3.85 23.23
CA TRP A 762 11.59 -4.54 23.02
C TRP A 762 11.00 -4.22 21.63
N VAL A 763 11.32 -3.07 21.02
CA VAL A 763 10.80 -2.73 19.68
C VAL A 763 11.37 -3.68 18.62
N GLU A 764 12.63 -4.10 18.79
CA GLU A 764 13.32 -5.05 17.91
C GLU A 764 12.69 -6.46 17.95
N ARG A 765 11.91 -6.74 19.01
CA ARG A 765 11.14 -7.98 19.17
C ARG A 765 9.74 -7.92 18.58
N LEU A 766 9.27 -6.77 18.09
CA LEU A 766 7.93 -6.69 17.51
C LEU A 766 8.00 -6.85 15.99
N ARG A 767 7.08 -7.64 15.45
CA ARG A 767 6.92 -7.89 14.02
C ARG A 767 5.63 -7.23 13.57
N LEU A 768 5.78 -6.28 12.66
CA LEU A 768 4.67 -5.68 11.95
C LEU A 768 4.35 -6.54 10.73
N THR A 769 3.18 -7.16 10.70
CA THR A 769 2.74 -8.00 9.59
C THR A 769 1.40 -7.55 9.07
N SER A 770 1.11 -7.86 7.80
CA SER A 770 -0.21 -7.60 7.20
C SER A 770 -0.61 -6.10 7.14
N SER A 771 0.35 -5.21 7.42
CA SER A 771 0.15 -3.77 7.30
C SER A 771 0.41 -3.32 5.88
N SER A 772 -0.32 -2.32 5.44
CA SER A 772 -0.06 -1.67 4.17
C SER A 772 0.64 -0.33 4.41
N THR A 773 1.74 -0.10 3.69
CA THR A 773 2.54 1.12 3.83
C THR A 773 2.48 1.92 2.55
N ILE A 774 2.20 3.22 2.66
CA ILE A 774 2.02 4.14 1.55
C ILE A 774 2.84 5.40 1.81
N TYR A 775 3.46 5.98 0.79
CA TYR A 775 4.06 7.31 0.89
C TYR A 775 3.29 8.34 0.08
N ALA A 776 2.75 9.35 0.76
CA ALA A 776 2.00 10.42 0.14
C ALA A 776 2.25 11.74 0.87
N ASN A 777 2.33 12.85 0.13
CA ASN A 777 2.51 14.20 0.68
C ASN A 777 3.73 14.35 1.61
N GLY A 778 4.81 13.63 1.33
CA GLY A 778 6.03 13.68 2.15
C GLY A 778 5.98 12.82 3.42
N PHE A 779 4.89 12.09 3.65
CA PHE A 779 4.71 11.26 4.83
C PHE A 779 4.50 9.80 4.47
N MET A 780 5.01 8.92 5.31
CA MET A 780 4.74 7.49 5.20
C MET A 780 3.57 7.14 6.13
N TYR A 781 2.54 6.53 5.57
CA TYR A 781 1.35 6.08 6.29
C TYR A 781 1.38 4.57 6.44
N ILE A 782 1.11 4.08 7.65
CA ILE A 782 0.92 2.66 7.90
C ILE A 782 -0.53 2.41 8.30
N VAL A 783 -1.22 1.63 7.48
CA VAL A 783 -2.65 1.35 7.59
C VAL A 783 -2.87 -0.11 7.92
N GLY A 784 -3.67 -0.35 8.97
CA GLY A 784 -4.05 -1.70 9.40
C GLY A 784 -2.87 -2.57 9.80
N GLY A 785 -3.06 -3.88 9.64
CA GLY A 785 -2.12 -4.90 10.01
C GLY A 785 -2.19 -5.32 11.47
N MET A 786 -1.19 -6.07 11.87
CA MET A 786 -1.07 -6.62 13.20
C MET A 786 0.36 -6.49 13.71
N LEU A 787 0.49 -6.50 15.03
CA LEU A 787 1.77 -6.53 15.71
C LEU A 787 1.86 -7.78 16.56
N SER A 788 2.95 -8.52 16.41
CA SER A 788 3.20 -9.74 17.18
C SER A 788 4.61 -9.72 17.78
N ASN A 789 4.81 -10.45 18.87
CA ASN A 789 6.15 -10.66 19.40
C ASN A 789 6.88 -11.70 18.53
N ALA A 790 8.11 -11.43 18.11
CA ALA A 790 8.98 -12.34 17.36
C ALA A 790 9.21 -13.67 18.12
N GLU A 791 9.16 -13.63 19.45
CA GLU A 791 9.24 -14.84 20.28
C GLU A 791 7.93 -15.63 20.31
N VAL A 792 6.78 -15.01 20.07
CA VAL A 792 5.48 -15.69 20.11
C VAL A 792 4.56 -15.05 19.08
N LEU A 793 4.66 -15.43 17.79
CA LEU A 793 3.83 -14.80 16.75
C LEU A 793 2.32 -15.04 16.96
N ASN A 794 1.94 -16.04 17.76
CA ASN A 794 0.53 -16.31 18.10
C ASN A 794 -0.05 -15.24 19.04
N GLU A 795 0.79 -14.48 19.76
CA GLU A 795 0.37 -13.32 20.53
C GLU A 795 0.25 -12.09 19.62
N VAL A 796 -0.87 -12.05 18.89
CA VAL A 796 -1.17 -11.01 17.92
C VAL A 796 -2.00 -9.87 18.55
N TYR A 797 -1.69 -8.64 18.16
CA TYR A 797 -2.49 -7.46 18.45
C TYR A 797 -2.89 -6.72 17.17
N LEU A 798 -4.16 -6.37 17.05
CA LEU A 798 -4.70 -5.60 15.93
C LEU A 798 -4.27 -4.14 15.99
N ARG A 799 -3.95 -3.59 14.82
CA ARG A 799 -3.72 -2.16 14.61
C ARG A 799 -5.01 -1.49 14.15
N GLY A 800 -5.77 -0.94 15.10
CA GLY A 800 -7.03 -0.23 14.83
C GLY A 800 -6.87 1.27 14.54
N ALA A 801 -5.66 1.73 14.30
CA ALA A 801 -5.35 3.13 14.05
C ALA A 801 -4.27 3.27 12.98
N MET A 802 -4.38 4.37 12.23
CA MET A 802 -3.48 4.72 11.16
C MET A 802 -2.28 5.45 11.73
N ALA A 803 -1.06 5.01 11.44
CA ALA A 803 0.15 5.71 11.88
C ALA A 803 0.72 6.56 10.74
N LEU A 804 1.24 7.71 11.11
CA LEU A 804 2.02 8.64 10.31
C LEU A 804 3.49 8.52 10.74
N CYS A 805 4.37 8.20 9.81
CA CYS A 805 5.80 8.12 10.02
C CYS A 805 6.47 9.26 9.23
N ILE A 806 7.16 10.13 9.96
CA ILE A 806 8.12 11.10 9.43
C ILE A 806 9.47 10.43 9.53
N LEU A 807 10.13 10.18 8.41
CA LEU A 807 11.44 9.56 8.43
C LEU A 807 12.53 10.58 8.75
N PRO A 808 13.67 10.17 9.32
CA PRO A 808 14.83 11.05 9.45
C PRO A 808 15.30 11.48 8.05
N VAL A 809 16.20 12.46 7.99
CA VAL A 809 16.84 12.79 6.70
C VAL A 809 17.64 11.58 6.23
N ILE A 810 17.14 10.92 5.19
CA ILE A 810 17.73 9.74 4.58
C ILE A 810 18.65 10.13 3.41
N THR A 811 18.43 11.30 2.79
CA THR A 811 18.98 11.64 1.47
C THR A 811 20.11 12.68 1.48
N THR A 812 20.68 13.07 2.62
CA THR A 812 21.86 13.94 2.58
C THR A 812 23.06 13.17 2.05
N PRO A 813 23.69 13.62 0.94
CA PRO A 813 24.95 13.06 0.49
C PRO A 813 25.94 13.12 1.65
N ARG A 814 26.42 11.96 2.10
CA ARG A 814 27.52 11.95 3.06
C ARG A 814 28.74 12.43 2.28
N TYR A 815 29.15 13.67 2.51
CA TYR A 815 30.49 14.11 2.12
C TYR A 815 31.49 13.18 2.81
N ILE A 816 32.01 12.22 2.06
CA ILE A 816 33.21 11.50 2.47
C ILE A 816 34.32 12.53 2.34
N VAL A 817 34.67 13.19 3.44
CA VAL A 817 35.92 13.94 3.52
C VAL A 817 37.03 12.89 3.43
N THR A 818 37.54 12.67 2.22
CA THR A 818 38.69 11.80 1.95
C THR A 818 39.97 12.38 2.51
#